data_AF-A0A8H5YN06-F1
#
_entry.id   AF-A0A8H5YN06-F1
#
_cell.length_a   1.000
_cell.length_b   1.000
_cell.length_c   1.000
_cell.angle_alpha   90.00
_cell.angle_beta   90.00
_cell.angle_gamma   90.00
#
_symmetry.space_group_name_H-M   'P 1'
#
loop_
_entity.id
_entity.type
_entity.pdbx_description
1 polymer ?
#
loop_
_entity_poly.entity_id
_entity_poly.type
_entity_poly.pdbx_seq_one_letter_code
_entity_poly.pdbx_strand_id
1 'polypeptide(L)'
;MLSFLVQVATLASLATPSLADDAPVNDSKAYNKGFLGQFPTQEFKSSDVVAPVLQISTFNPNLVDASGFLFLTMEHGDKSGPAIFSSKGLSLVYADISYAKTFDARAQVKSGGKYLTFIEGGRCHAFDANYQKKWTVEIEDLGTTQGSIHEFEFTTQGGTALMTAVQDVRYNLTALGGEMDGWLSDSIFQEVELETNRVTNVWRSFTHVNLTDTMVKYSPKKTFMHGDGFDWFHIDSVSKTSKGHYLVSSRSLSAIILLQADSLNPRWVLGGKRNQFKDLSGGNAINFANQYNAKFVQGNESQISFFDNQVTTSGSCSGDNCSRGVVVELDYEEMTVRLLHEFYHPQKISSGSGGSVQGLDNGNFLIGWGANPGITEHTSNGTVIMDIQRGVIPHATDGDPDLDMSVYRAWKMEWIGRPPWGPSIASALPGNEATNATIYVSWNGDTQVDRWEVYAGEDDKNATSSPRLLANSSRFGFETEILLEALPLPRSARAVGVSKSGKILGSTATVNLASGELHGNSSSTWIVRANTPDGGPRDDPHGEENKGDEEDFATEDQQQDKTAKKAEQESDETTVEREFGPLARRLEEATEEALFTGGRAGRRAVEDAGFSEELKERLLNKIADANFKSENASAFAEAGLSSTAGEGTRHIASAQAWTGEENTADTVLRMLDDAKKPLASGLRGKFQPPPVDMRLQKQPRRSAGEKVAKARDKVNTYVGMGGQQAKNGMSEDEKEAWRKELRERFEPGARALPNSITGLAALANERIENAIARGQFKNIPRGKGIERDARADNPFIDTTEYIMNKMIQRQDIVPPWIEKQQEVAKELGIFRARLRNDWRRFAARMIASRGGSLQEQIRRAEEYAAAEEVHNPIIRKNADGQVKEVKATSPVVGRPFRDSAWEHTEAAYLKLSIERLNALTRSYNLMAPDLAKKPYFSLERELKACFAEVAPTVAREIQERATGGKAGSLGGGGQTGKQTGLLEILTGGGDVKVHVEAQEKAYGLKEWWRDVWRKN
;
A
#
# COMPACT_ATOMS: atom_id res chain seq x y z
N MET A 1 25.84 -66.28 45.68
CA MET A 1 25.88 -64.92 46.24
C MET A 1 26.44 -63.98 45.17
N LEU A 2 25.66 -62.95 44.83
CA LEU A 2 25.96 -61.74 44.02
C LEU A 2 26.55 -61.95 42.60
N SER A 3 25.85 -61.75 41.48
CA SER A 3 24.94 -60.69 40.99
C SER A 3 25.63 -59.40 40.50
N PHE A 4 25.27 -59.03 39.26
CA PHE A 4 25.43 -57.76 38.52
C PHE A 4 26.82 -57.33 37.99
N LEU A 5 26.94 -57.32 36.65
CA LEU A 5 27.40 -56.17 35.87
C LEU A 5 27.00 -56.35 34.40
N VAL A 6 25.89 -55.70 34.04
CA VAL A 6 25.35 -55.60 32.67
C VAL A 6 25.91 -54.35 32.00
N GLN A 7 26.15 -54.53 30.70
CA GLN A 7 26.59 -53.61 29.64
C GLN A 7 26.16 -52.14 29.79
N VAL A 8 27.13 -51.23 29.61
CA VAL A 8 26.90 -49.86 29.12
C VAL A 8 27.44 -49.82 27.69
N ALA A 9 26.57 -50.07 26.71
CA ALA A 9 26.83 -49.76 25.32
C ALA A 9 26.31 -48.35 25.07
N THR A 10 27.22 -47.38 24.99
CA THR A 10 26.94 -46.06 24.44
C THR A 10 26.69 -46.21 22.93
N LEU A 11 25.42 -46.31 22.53
CA LEU A 11 25.02 -45.98 21.17
C LEU A 11 25.13 -44.46 21.03
N ALA A 12 26.29 -43.99 20.56
CA ALA A 12 26.34 -42.72 19.86
C ALA A 12 25.54 -42.93 18.57
N SER A 13 24.30 -42.43 18.53
CA SER A 13 23.63 -42.25 17.25
C SER A 13 24.53 -41.35 16.42
N LEU A 14 25.09 -41.92 15.35
CA LEU A 14 25.63 -41.12 14.26
C LEU A 14 24.46 -40.29 13.75
N ALA A 15 24.35 -39.05 14.23
CA ALA A 15 23.42 -38.06 13.71
C ALA A 15 23.87 -37.76 12.27
N THR A 16 23.43 -38.59 11.33
CA THR A 16 23.35 -38.17 9.93
C THR A 16 22.43 -36.95 9.92
N PRO A 17 22.86 -35.79 9.39
CA PRO A 17 21.95 -34.65 9.26
C PRO A 17 20.76 -35.13 8.41
N SER A 18 19.54 -35.19 8.97
CA SER A 18 18.38 -35.39 8.08
C SER A 18 18.18 -34.12 7.27
N LEU A 19 17.70 -34.35 6.06
CA LEU A 19 17.50 -33.35 5.04
C LEU A 19 16.08 -32.74 5.10
N ALA A 20 15.20 -33.30 5.95
CA ALA A 20 13.84 -32.87 6.24
C ALA A 20 13.28 -33.73 7.40
N ASP A 21 12.13 -33.35 7.95
CA ASP A 21 11.43 -34.12 8.99
C ASP A 21 10.86 -35.43 8.40
N ASP A 22 10.29 -35.38 7.20
CA ASP A 22 10.09 -36.55 6.34
C ASP A 22 11.35 -36.91 5.53
N ALA A 23 11.53 -38.20 5.23
CA ALA A 23 12.66 -38.66 4.41
C ALA A 23 12.57 -38.05 2.98
N PRO A 24 13.64 -37.42 2.48
CA PRO A 24 13.62 -36.82 1.15
C PRO A 24 13.44 -37.88 0.06
N VAL A 25 12.76 -37.49 -1.02
CA VAL A 25 12.52 -38.39 -2.15
C VAL A 25 13.72 -38.38 -3.09
N ASN A 26 14.43 -39.49 -3.18
CA ASN A 26 15.59 -39.62 -4.08
C ASN A 26 15.21 -40.11 -5.49
N ASP A 27 14.03 -40.74 -5.65
CA ASP A 27 13.56 -41.19 -6.96
C ASP A 27 12.87 -40.05 -7.72
N SER A 28 13.66 -39.27 -8.45
CA SER A 28 13.17 -38.17 -9.28
C SER A 28 12.16 -38.63 -10.34
N LYS A 29 12.27 -39.86 -10.87
CA LYS A 29 11.31 -40.38 -11.86
C LYS A 29 9.96 -40.69 -11.23
N ALA A 30 9.93 -41.29 -10.05
CA ALA A 30 8.68 -41.56 -9.34
C ALA A 30 8.03 -40.25 -8.85
N TYR A 31 8.85 -39.33 -8.35
CA TYR A 31 8.39 -38.00 -7.93
C TYR A 31 7.74 -37.25 -9.09
N ASN A 32 8.45 -37.15 -10.24
CA ASN A 32 7.97 -36.48 -11.45
C ASN A 32 6.76 -37.14 -12.12
N LYS A 33 6.47 -38.41 -11.82
CA LYS A 33 5.23 -39.09 -12.23
C LYS A 33 4.02 -38.74 -11.35
N GLY A 34 4.23 -37.96 -10.28
CA GLY A 34 3.18 -37.55 -9.35
C GLY A 34 2.75 -38.65 -8.38
N PHE A 35 3.62 -39.64 -8.08
CA PHE A 35 3.26 -40.76 -7.19
C PHE A 35 2.87 -40.32 -5.76
N LEU A 36 3.41 -39.19 -5.31
CA LEU A 36 3.11 -38.57 -4.01
C LEU A 36 2.21 -37.33 -4.14
N GLY A 37 1.57 -37.13 -5.30
CA GLY A 37 0.92 -35.88 -5.68
C GLY A 37 1.85 -34.95 -6.47
N GLN A 38 1.28 -33.85 -7.00
CA GLN A 38 2.03 -32.86 -7.79
C GLN A 38 2.87 -31.92 -6.91
N PHE A 39 2.36 -31.64 -5.71
CA PHE A 39 3.05 -30.87 -4.67
C PHE A 39 3.01 -31.64 -3.34
N PRO A 40 3.95 -32.58 -3.13
CA PRO A 40 4.04 -33.35 -1.89
C PRO A 40 4.29 -32.44 -0.68
N THR A 41 3.45 -32.55 0.35
CA THR A 41 3.52 -31.74 1.57
C THR A 41 3.68 -32.62 2.81
N GLN A 42 4.33 -32.08 3.82
CA GLN A 42 4.45 -32.65 5.16
C GLN A 42 3.77 -31.74 6.19
N GLU A 43 3.19 -32.36 7.21
CA GLU A 43 2.53 -31.72 8.36
C GLU A 43 3.28 -32.09 9.64
N PHE A 44 3.22 -31.21 10.65
CA PHE A 44 3.91 -31.40 11.93
C PHE A 44 2.90 -31.71 13.04
N LYS A 45 3.32 -32.42 14.09
CA LYS A 45 2.45 -32.73 15.24
C LYS A 45 2.32 -31.55 16.21
N SER A 46 3.39 -30.78 16.36
CA SER A 46 3.51 -29.65 17.28
C SER A 46 3.14 -28.31 16.65
N SER A 47 2.99 -28.23 15.32
CA SER A 47 2.64 -27.00 14.61
C SER A 47 1.68 -27.30 13.46
N ASP A 48 0.80 -26.35 13.17
CA ASP A 48 -0.12 -26.33 12.03
C ASP A 48 0.53 -25.89 10.70
N VAL A 49 1.85 -25.66 10.71
CA VAL A 49 2.59 -25.21 9.54
C VAL A 49 2.69 -26.36 8.54
N VAL A 50 2.51 -26.04 7.26
CA VAL A 50 2.67 -26.99 6.16
C VAL A 50 3.96 -26.66 5.41
N ALA A 51 4.74 -27.69 5.09
CA ALA A 51 5.97 -27.55 4.32
C ALA A 51 5.97 -28.49 3.11
N PRO A 52 6.69 -28.19 2.02
CA PRO A 52 6.92 -29.15 0.95
C PRO A 52 7.84 -30.30 1.42
N VAL A 53 7.63 -31.48 0.87
CA VAL A 53 8.63 -32.57 0.90
C VAL A 53 9.54 -32.39 -0.30
N LEU A 54 10.78 -32.01 -0.06
CA LEU A 54 11.76 -31.78 -1.12
C LEU A 54 12.24 -33.11 -1.72
N GLN A 55 12.24 -33.18 -3.05
CA GLN A 55 12.96 -34.22 -3.77
C GLN A 55 14.39 -33.73 -3.98
N ILE A 56 15.35 -34.62 -3.71
CA ILE A 56 16.77 -34.32 -3.76
C ILE A 56 17.43 -35.23 -4.78
N SER A 57 17.90 -34.64 -5.88
CA SER A 57 18.65 -35.35 -6.92
C SER A 57 20.16 -35.31 -6.66
N THR A 58 20.67 -34.21 -6.11
CA THR A 58 22.07 -34.07 -5.70
C THR A 58 22.14 -33.13 -4.51
N PHE A 59 22.92 -33.46 -3.48
CA PHE A 59 23.17 -32.56 -2.37
C PHE A 59 24.50 -32.88 -1.69
N ASN A 60 25.43 -31.93 -1.71
CA ASN A 60 26.70 -32.04 -1.00
C ASN A 60 26.85 -30.92 0.05
N PRO A 61 26.47 -31.17 1.32
CA PRO A 61 26.48 -30.18 2.39
C PRO A 61 27.84 -29.49 2.64
N ASN A 62 28.94 -30.12 2.23
CA ASN A 62 30.29 -29.60 2.46
C ASN A 62 30.76 -28.64 1.35
N LEU A 63 30.12 -28.69 0.18
CA LEU A 63 30.47 -27.84 -0.98
C LEU A 63 29.47 -26.71 -1.20
N VAL A 64 28.24 -26.85 -0.71
CA VAL A 64 27.25 -25.76 -0.75
C VAL A 64 27.73 -24.59 0.09
N ASP A 65 27.39 -23.38 -0.36
CA ASP A 65 27.78 -22.14 0.30
C ASP A 65 27.40 -22.12 1.78
N ALA A 66 28.24 -21.45 2.59
CA ALA A 66 28.10 -21.42 4.03
C ALA A 66 26.89 -20.61 4.53
N SER A 67 26.31 -19.76 3.67
CA SER A 67 25.12 -18.96 3.97
C SER A 67 24.02 -19.84 4.57
N GLY A 68 23.52 -19.47 5.75
CA GLY A 68 22.75 -20.37 6.60
C GLY A 68 21.38 -20.78 6.07
N PHE A 69 20.73 -19.98 5.22
CA PHE A 69 19.31 -20.17 4.90
C PHE A 69 18.94 -19.94 3.44
N LEU A 70 17.94 -20.69 2.98
CA LEU A 70 17.30 -20.57 1.67
C LEU A 70 15.92 -19.91 1.86
N PHE A 71 15.66 -18.82 1.13
CA PHE A 71 14.42 -18.07 1.16
C PHE A 71 13.60 -18.33 -0.10
N LEU A 72 12.32 -18.61 0.09
CA LEU A 72 11.34 -18.92 -0.94
C LEU A 72 9.98 -18.31 -0.57
N THR A 73 9.10 -18.14 -1.55
CA THR A 73 7.66 -18.02 -1.27
C THR A 73 6.98 -19.36 -1.48
N MET A 74 6.05 -19.69 -0.60
CA MET A 74 5.23 -20.89 -0.69
C MET A 74 3.78 -20.50 -0.93
N GLU A 75 3.06 -21.36 -1.62
CA GLU A 75 1.60 -21.31 -1.73
C GLU A 75 1.10 -22.71 -1.37
N HIS A 76 -0.04 -22.75 -0.70
CA HIS A 76 -0.73 -23.97 -0.32
C HIS A 76 -2.23 -23.68 -0.33
N GLY A 77 -2.93 -24.14 -1.38
CA GLY A 77 -4.34 -23.82 -1.58
C GLY A 77 -4.53 -22.33 -1.90
N ASP A 78 -5.44 -21.65 -1.21
CA ASP A 78 -5.72 -20.23 -1.44
C ASP A 78 -4.81 -19.28 -0.64
N LYS A 79 -3.76 -19.81 0.02
CA LYS A 79 -2.87 -19.03 0.89
C LYS A 79 -1.42 -19.14 0.48
N SER A 80 -0.67 -18.07 0.70
CA SER A 80 0.73 -17.93 0.34
C SER A 80 1.53 -17.25 1.45
N GLY A 81 2.85 -17.36 1.41
CA GLY A 81 3.71 -16.73 2.39
C GLY A 81 5.21 -16.88 2.16
N PRO A 82 6.02 -16.07 2.86
CA PRO A 82 7.45 -16.29 2.94
C PRO A 82 7.79 -17.59 3.68
N ALA A 83 8.84 -18.26 3.23
CA ALA A 83 9.39 -19.45 3.85
C ALA A 83 10.92 -19.38 3.90
N ILE A 84 11.48 -19.93 4.96
CA ILE A 84 12.92 -20.02 5.19
C ILE A 84 13.24 -21.47 5.50
N PHE A 85 14.21 -22.02 4.77
CA PHE A 85 14.74 -23.36 4.96
C PHE A 85 16.21 -23.28 5.36
N SER A 86 16.68 -24.28 6.10
CA SER A 86 18.11 -24.45 6.36
C SER A 86 18.83 -24.76 5.06
N SER A 87 19.91 -24.07 4.72
CA SER A 87 20.65 -24.36 3.48
C SER A 87 21.46 -25.66 3.55
N LYS A 88 21.84 -26.09 4.77
CA LYS A 88 22.63 -27.30 5.03
C LYS A 88 21.77 -28.52 5.33
N GLY A 89 20.64 -28.30 5.98
CA GLY A 89 19.73 -29.36 6.41
C GLY A 89 18.46 -29.43 5.59
N LEU A 90 18.17 -28.45 4.72
CA LEU A 90 16.94 -28.34 3.90
C LEU A 90 15.61 -28.41 4.68
N SER A 91 15.66 -28.50 6.00
CA SER A 91 14.52 -28.47 6.91
C SER A 91 13.89 -27.08 6.95
N LEU A 92 12.58 -27.04 7.21
CA LEU A 92 11.89 -25.79 7.45
C LEU A 92 12.46 -25.09 8.69
N VAL A 93 12.51 -23.76 8.65
CA VAL A 93 12.90 -22.89 9.77
C VAL A 93 11.78 -21.91 10.08
N TYR A 94 11.21 -21.31 9.04
CA TYR A 94 10.11 -20.37 9.16
C TYR A 94 9.13 -20.54 8.00
N ALA A 95 7.84 -20.47 8.29
CA ALA A 95 6.82 -20.21 7.29
C ALA A 95 5.65 -19.42 7.88
N ASP A 96 5.10 -18.53 7.08
CA ASP A 96 3.88 -17.77 7.40
C ASP A 96 2.97 -17.74 6.17
N ILE A 97 2.23 -18.83 5.93
CA ILE A 97 1.30 -19.00 4.82
C ILE A 97 -0.09 -18.39 5.12
N SER A 98 -0.11 -17.15 5.61
CA SER A 98 -1.36 -16.44 6.00
C SER A 98 -1.82 -15.40 4.97
N TYR A 99 -1.02 -15.10 3.95
CA TYR A 99 -1.28 -14.07 2.95
C TYR A 99 -2.02 -14.64 1.75
N ALA A 100 -2.55 -13.77 0.88
CA ALA A 100 -3.24 -14.23 -0.32
C ALA A 100 -2.27 -14.80 -1.37
N LYS A 101 -1.37 -13.98 -1.91
CA LYS A 101 -0.37 -14.38 -2.92
C LYS A 101 0.92 -13.62 -2.73
N THR A 102 2.04 -14.34 -2.57
CA THR A 102 3.33 -13.74 -2.24
C THR A 102 4.46 -14.09 -3.21
N PHE A 103 5.35 -13.12 -3.44
CA PHE A 103 6.49 -13.24 -4.34
C PHE A 103 7.77 -12.67 -3.72
N ASP A 104 8.92 -13.12 -4.23
CA ASP A 104 10.27 -12.60 -3.96
C ASP A 104 10.61 -12.44 -2.46
N ALA A 105 10.40 -13.50 -1.66
CA ALA A 105 10.81 -13.50 -0.25
C ALA A 105 12.33 -13.57 -0.12
N ARG A 106 12.95 -12.61 0.58
CA ARG A 106 14.39 -12.55 0.81
C ARG A 106 14.77 -11.73 2.04
N ALA A 107 16.01 -11.84 2.49
CA ALA A 107 16.58 -10.96 3.49
C ALA A 107 17.26 -9.75 2.84
N GLN A 108 16.96 -8.54 3.31
CA GLN A 108 17.60 -7.31 2.84
C GLN A 108 18.23 -6.55 4.01
N VAL A 109 19.32 -5.84 3.73
CA VAL A 109 20.08 -5.10 4.75
C VAL A 109 19.79 -3.61 4.61
N LYS A 110 19.48 -2.95 5.74
CA LYS A 110 19.38 -1.49 5.84
C LYS A 110 20.06 -1.04 7.14
N SER A 111 21.03 -0.14 7.04
CA SER A 111 21.74 0.45 8.19
C SER A 111 22.29 -0.59 9.19
N GLY A 112 22.75 -1.74 8.70
CA GLY A 112 23.25 -2.86 9.52
C GLY A 112 22.16 -3.78 10.09
N GLY A 113 20.89 -3.41 10.00
CA GLY A 113 19.74 -4.28 10.32
C GLY A 113 19.37 -5.18 9.14
N LYS A 114 18.94 -6.42 9.43
CA LYS A 114 18.41 -7.36 8.45
C LYS A 114 16.89 -7.41 8.54
N TYR A 115 16.25 -7.43 7.38
CA TYR A 115 14.80 -7.43 7.25
C TYR A 115 14.34 -8.52 6.29
N LEU A 116 13.35 -9.31 6.70
CA LEU A 116 12.66 -10.23 5.81
C LEU A 116 11.67 -9.43 4.98
N THR A 117 11.80 -9.49 3.67
CA THR A 117 10.96 -8.75 2.73
C THR A 117 10.29 -9.68 1.74
N PHE A 118 9.06 -9.37 1.35
CA PHE A 118 8.32 -10.08 0.30
C PHE A 118 7.21 -9.17 -0.25
N ILE A 119 6.65 -9.55 -1.40
CA ILE A 119 5.61 -8.79 -2.11
C ILE A 119 4.29 -9.55 -2.00
N GLU A 120 3.22 -8.92 -1.53
CA GLU A 120 1.86 -9.45 -1.46
C GLU A 120 0.93 -8.65 -2.37
N GLY A 121 0.52 -9.22 -3.52
CA GLY A 121 -0.43 -8.56 -4.43
C GLY A 121 -0.07 -7.12 -4.80
N GLY A 122 1.22 -6.82 -4.96
CA GLY A 122 1.73 -5.48 -5.26
C GLY A 122 2.07 -4.59 -4.05
N ARG A 123 1.73 -5.02 -2.83
CA ARG A 123 2.16 -4.37 -1.58
C ARG A 123 3.45 -5.01 -1.10
N CYS A 124 4.43 -4.21 -0.70
CA CYS A 124 5.72 -4.73 -0.26
C CYS A 124 5.83 -4.69 1.26
N HIS A 125 6.13 -5.82 1.88
CA HIS A 125 6.25 -5.93 3.32
C HIS A 125 7.71 -6.10 3.74
N ALA A 126 8.06 -5.51 4.89
CA ALA A 126 9.36 -5.67 5.52
C ALA A 126 9.22 -5.92 7.03
N PHE A 127 9.79 -7.02 7.49
CA PHE A 127 9.77 -7.48 8.88
C PHE A 127 11.18 -7.48 9.45
N ASP A 128 11.34 -7.09 10.72
CA ASP A 128 12.65 -7.19 11.39
C ASP A 128 12.99 -8.64 11.78
N ALA A 129 14.18 -8.83 12.35
CA ALA A 129 14.64 -10.11 12.89
C ALA A 129 13.72 -10.73 13.97
N ASN A 130 12.87 -9.92 14.61
CA ASN A 130 11.88 -10.38 15.57
C ASN A 130 10.50 -10.59 14.91
N TYR A 131 10.45 -10.74 13.59
CA TYR A 131 9.21 -10.92 12.82
C TYR A 131 8.16 -9.85 13.10
N GLN A 132 8.59 -8.64 13.49
CA GLN A 132 7.69 -7.50 13.61
C GLN A 132 7.71 -6.71 12.31
N LYS A 133 6.53 -6.50 11.73
CA LYS A 133 6.36 -5.67 10.54
C LYS A 133 6.81 -4.25 10.84
N LYS A 134 7.79 -3.76 10.08
CA LYS A 134 8.29 -2.38 10.15
C LYS A 134 7.67 -1.49 9.10
N TRP A 135 7.61 -1.98 7.87
CA TRP A 135 7.13 -1.20 6.74
C TRP A 135 6.16 -2.01 5.88
N THR A 136 5.13 -1.30 5.40
CA THR A 136 4.35 -1.69 4.23
C THR A 136 4.52 -0.55 3.23
N VAL A 137 5.15 -0.85 2.10
CA VAL A 137 5.44 0.12 1.04
C VAL A 137 4.53 -0.19 -0.13
N GLU A 138 3.93 0.84 -0.70
CA GLU A 138 3.01 0.75 -1.82
C GLU A 138 3.42 1.76 -2.89
N ILE A 139 2.89 1.57 -4.10
CA ILE A 139 3.03 2.55 -5.17
C ILE A 139 2.11 3.73 -4.87
N GLU A 140 2.65 4.93 -4.99
CA GLU A 140 1.94 6.18 -4.71
C GLU A 140 1.80 7.02 -5.98
N ASP A 141 0.89 7.98 -5.98
CA ASP A 141 0.71 8.98 -7.05
C ASP A 141 0.42 8.42 -8.47
N LEU A 142 -0.08 7.18 -8.58
CA LEU A 142 -0.44 6.53 -9.86
C LEU A 142 -1.93 6.14 -9.95
N GLY A 143 -2.81 6.84 -9.21
CA GLY A 143 -4.25 6.58 -9.23
C GLY A 143 -4.60 5.25 -8.59
N THR A 144 -5.37 4.40 -9.29
CA THR A 144 -5.74 3.05 -8.80
C THR A 144 -4.70 1.98 -9.15
N THR A 145 -3.54 2.37 -9.67
CA THR A 145 -2.48 1.44 -10.09
C THR A 145 -1.84 0.80 -8.88
N GLN A 146 -1.74 -0.53 -8.87
CA GLN A 146 -1.04 -1.28 -7.82
C GLN A 146 0.41 -1.58 -8.23
N GLY A 147 1.24 -1.88 -7.24
CA GLY A 147 2.58 -2.41 -7.47
C GLY A 147 2.53 -3.73 -8.23
N SER A 148 3.59 -3.97 -9.00
CA SER A 148 3.84 -5.22 -9.67
C SER A 148 4.61 -6.18 -8.77
N ILE A 149 4.56 -7.47 -9.09
CA ILE A 149 5.18 -8.55 -8.31
C ILE A 149 6.69 -8.69 -8.54
N HIS A 150 7.28 -7.86 -9.40
CA HIS A 150 8.59 -8.13 -10.00
C HIS A 150 9.78 -7.73 -9.16
N GLU A 151 9.73 -6.59 -8.47
CA GLU A 151 10.88 -6.14 -7.68
C GLU A 151 10.48 -5.34 -6.45
N PHE A 152 11.16 -5.65 -5.35
CA PHE A 152 11.19 -4.87 -4.13
C PHE A 152 12.61 -4.87 -3.55
N GLU A 153 13.41 -3.86 -3.87
CA GLU A 153 14.83 -3.80 -3.50
C GLU A 153 15.17 -2.58 -2.65
N PHE A 154 15.77 -2.80 -1.47
CA PHE A 154 16.34 -1.72 -0.67
C PHE A 154 17.55 -1.13 -1.38
N THR A 155 17.61 0.20 -1.47
CA THR A 155 18.73 0.86 -2.11
C THR A 155 19.98 0.89 -1.23
N THR A 156 21.15 0.89 -1.86
CA THR A 156 22.46 0.82 -1.20
C THR A 156 22.76 1.98 -0.26
N GLN A 157 22.16 3.15 -0.47
CA GLN A 157 22.34 4.32 0.39
C GLN A 157 21.52 4.26 1.69
N GLY A 158 20.61 3.28 1.80
CA GLY A 158 19.82 3.03 3.01
C GLY A 158 18.77 4.10 3.25
N GLY A 159 17.50 3.79 2.98
CA GLY A 159 16.39 4.71 3.28
C GLY A 159 15.27 4.66 2.25
N THR A 160 15.57 4.25 1.02
CA THR A 160 14.59 4.05 -0.04
C THR A 160 14.51 2.59 -0.49
N ALA A 161 13.42 2.24 -1.15
CA ALA A 161 13.22 0.98 -1.82
C ALA A 161 12.71 1.19 -3.25
N LEU A 162 13.12 0.32 -4.16
CA LEU A 162 12.65 0.26 -5.53
C LEU A 162 11.42 -0.64 -5.60
N MET A 163 10.40 -0.17 -6.32
CA MET A 163 9.18 -0.92 -6.62
C MET A 163 8.83 -0.74 -8.09
N THR A 164 8.27 -1.78 -8.69
CA THR A 164 7.78 -1.75 -10.08
C THR A 164 6.26 -1.64 -10.13
N ALA A 165 5.70 -1.08 -11.18
CA ALA A 165 4.26 -0.99 -11.43
C ALA A 165 3.97 -1.08 -12.93
N VAL A 166 2.73 -1.39 -13.29
CA VAL A 166 2.26 -1.36 -14.68
C VAL A 166 0.99 -0.53 -14.73
N GLN A 167 0.96 0.50 -15.57
CA GLN A 167 -0.20 1.37 -15.74
C GLN A 167 -0.65 1.38 -17.20
N ASP A 168 -1.92 1.12 -17.43
CA ASP A 168 -2.49 1.23 -18.78
C ASP A 168 -2.76 2.68 -19.15
N VAL A 169 -2.20 3.09 -20.28
CA VAL A 169 -2.30 4.45 -20.81
C VAL A 169 -2.75 4.43 -22.27
N ARG A 170 -3.40 5.50 -22.70
CA ARG A 170 -3.72 5.73 -24.11
C ARG A 170 -2.49 6.24 -24.84
N TYR A 171 -2.11 5.56 -25.92
CA TYR A 171 -0.91 5.85 -26.68
C TYR A 171 -1.07 5.60 -28.17
N ASN A 172 -0.26 6.28 -28.98
CA ASN A 172 -0.25 6.12 -30.42
C ASN A 172 0.52 4.85 -30.84
N LEU A 173 -0.23 3.81 -31.23
CA LEU A 173 0.31 2.51 -31.66
C LEU A 173 0.46 2.38 -33.18
N THR A 174 0.25 3.47 -33.95
CA THR A 174 0.35 3.45 -35.42
C THR A 174 1.73 2.99 -35.91
N ALA A 175 2.80 3.27 -35.16
CA ALA A 175 4.16 2.80 -35.46
C ALA A 175 4.28 1.26 -35.50
N LEU A 176 3.35 0.55 -34.84
CA LEU A 176 3.26 -0.91 -34.83
C LEU A 176 2.13 -1.44 -35.72
N GLY A 177 1.50 -0.57 -36.53
CA GLY A 177 0.32 -0.91 -37.33
C GLY A 177 -0.99 -0.96 -36.53
N GLY A 178 -1.01 -0.39 -35.32
CA GLY A 178 -2.19 -0.29 -34.46
C GLY A 178 -2.96 1.02 -34.60
N GLU A 179 -3.88 1.23 -33.66
CA GLU A 179 -4.71 2.45 -33.59
C GLU A 179 -3.91 3.65 -33.07
N MET A 180 -4.33 4.86 -33.47
CA MET A 180 -3.74 6.12 -32.96
C MET A 180 -4.03 6.36 -31.48
N ASP A 181 -5.09 5.75 -30.95
CA ASP A 181 -5.51 5.86 -29.56
C ASP A 181 -5.67 4.46 -28.93
N GLY A 182 -4.61 3.66 -29.04
CA GLY A 182 -4.57 2.30 -28.50
C GLY A 182 -4.22 2.27 -27.01
N TRP A 183 -4.55 1.18 -26.34
CA TRP A 183 -4.10 0.95 -24.96
C TRP A 183 -2.71 0.35 -24.94
N LEU A 184 -1.83 0.94 -24.14
CA LEU A 184 -0.45 0.52 -23.91
C LEU A 184 -0.25 0.29 -22.41
N SER A 185 0.37 -0.82 -22.03
CA SER A 185 0.77 -1.04 -20.65
C SER A 185 2.14 -0.42 -20.42
N ASP A 186 2.16 0.72 -19.74
CA ASP A 186 3.39 1.42 -19.36
C ASP A 186 4.03 0.71 -18.17
N SER A 187 5.26 0.24 -18.35
CA SER A 187 6.05 -0.27 -17.24
C SER A 187 6.73 0.88 -16.50
N ILE A 188 6.59 0.89 -15.19
CA ILE A 188 7.01 1.98 -14.30
C ILE A 188 7.87 1.38 -13.19
N PHE A 189 8.87 2.14 -12.72
CA PHE A 189 9.42 1.91 -11.39
C PHE A 189 9.42 3.20 -10.57
N GLN A 190 9.26 3.04 -9.27
CA GLN A 190 9.34 4.10 -8.28
C GLN A 190 10.44 3.80 -7.28
N GLU A 191 11.13 4.84 -6.84
CA GLU A 191 11.99 4.80 -5.67
C GLU A 191 11.28 5.50 -4.52
N VAL A 192 10.90 4.74 -3.49
CA VAL A 192 10.05 5.19 -2.39
C VAL A 192 10.84 5.21 -1.09
N GLU A 193 10.72 6.28 -0.32
CA GLU A 193 11.30 6.40 1.02
C GLU A 193 10.54 5.53 2.03
N LEU A 194 11.25 4.64 2.72
CA LEU A 194 10.66 3.60 3.57
C LEU A 194 9.88 4.14 4.77
N GLU A 195 10.33 5.25 5.36
CA GLU A 195 9.72 5.78 6.60
C GLU A 195 8.47 6.62 6.34
N THR A 196 8.41 7.27 5.18
CA THR A 196 7.39 8.28 4.85
C THR A 196 6.46 7.84 3.72
N ASN A 197 6.79 6.74 3.03
CA ASN A 197 6.22 6.34 1.74
C ASN A 197 6.31 7.44 0.67
N ARG A 198 7.23 8.41 0.81
CA ARG A 198 7.37 9.48 -0.17
C ARG A 198 8.10 8.98 -1.41
N VAL A 199 7.52 9.22 -2.58
CA VAL A 199 8.18 8.92 -3.86
C VAL A 199 9.30 9.93 -4.11
N THR A 200 10.51 9.41 -4.33
CA THR A 200 11.71 10.21 -4.61
C THR A 200 12.00 10.28 -6.11
N ASN A 201 11.80 9.18 -6.84
CA ASN A 201 11.96 9.10 -8.29
C ASN A 201 10.86 8.24 -8.91
N VAL A 202 10.44 8.60 -10.12
CA VAL A 202 9.53 7.83 -10.97
C VAL A 202 10.11 7.74 -12.36
N TRP A 203 10.14 6.54 -12.91
CA TRP A 203 10.55 6.31 -14.29
C TRP A 203 9.44 5.61 -15.06
N ARG A 204 9.17 6.08 -16.29
CA ARG A 204 8.19 5.51 -17.20
C ARG A 204 8.87 5.02 -18.47
N SER A 205 8.48 3.85 -18.93
CA SER A 205 9.07 3.20 -20.10
C SER A 205 8.81 3.98 -21.40
N PHE A 206 7.57 4.42 -21.64
CA PHE A 206 7.19 5.02 -22.94
C PHE A 206 7.81 6.41 -23.18
N THR A 207 8.28 7.08 -22.14
CA THR A 207 8.94 8.40 -22.27
C THR A 207 10.43 8.28 -22.62
N HIS A 208 11.06 7.14 -22.31
CA HIS A 208 12.51 6.96 -22.44
C HIS A 208 12.92 5.94 -23.51
N VAL A 209 12.03 5.01 -23.89
CA VAL A 209 12.34 3.94 -24.83
C VAL A 209 11.37 3.94 -26.00
N ASN A 210 11.86 3.62 -27.20
CA ASN A 210 11.06 3.65 -28.41
C ASN A 210 10.19 2.41 -28.52
N LEU A 211 8.88 2.60 -28.70
CA LEU A 211 7.89 1.54 -28.87
C LEU A 211 8.27 0.50 -29.94
N THR A 212 8.96 0.90 -31.02
CA THR A 212 9.37 0.01 -32.11
C THR A 212 10.49 -0.96 -31.74
N ASP A 213 11.16 -0.75 -30.60
CA ASP A 213 12.23 -1.63 -30.13
C ASP A 213 11.69 -2.97 -29.59
N THR A 214 10.38 -3.08 -29.34
CA THR A 214 9.73 -4.30 -28.82
C THR A 214 9.94 -5.53 -29.71
N MET A 215 10.23 -6.66 -29.06
CA MET A 215 10.33 -7.98 -29.72
C MET A 215 8.97 -8.67 -29.77
N VAL A 216 7.98 -8.18 -29.01
CA VAL A 216 6.62 -8.70 -29.00
C VAL A 216 5.87 -8.22 -30.24
N LYS A 217 5.28 -9.15 -30.98
CA LYS A 217 4.46 -8.81 -32.15
C LYS A 217 3.13 -8.23 -31.71
N TYR A 218 2.90 -6.97 -32.04
CA TYR A 218 1.62 -6.31 -31.80
C TYR A 218 0.49 -6.95 -32.64
N SER A 219 -0.66 -7.18 -32.02
CA SER A 219 -1.85 -7.72 -32.67
C SER A 219 -3.10 -7.27 -31.90
N PRO A 220 -3.95 -6.37 -32.44
CA PRO A 220 -5.09 -5.81 -31.71
C PRO A 220 -6.03 -6.83 -31.04
N LYS A 221 -6.13 -8.05 -31.56
CA LYS A 221 -6.95 -9.13 -30.98
C LYS A 221 -6.27 -9.95 -29.88
N LYS A 222 -4.93 -9.92 -29.82
CA LYS A 222 -4.09 -10.77 -28.95
C LYS A 222 -3.26 -9.97 -27.95
N THR A 223 -3.04 -8.69 -28.22
CA THR A 223 -2.22 -7.80 -27.39
C THR A 223 -3.04 -6.72 -26.70
N PHE A 224 -4.33 -6.63 -27.02
CA PHE A 224 -5.33 -5.95 -26.21
C PHE A 224 -6.32 -7.03 -25.78
N MET A 225 -6.07 -7.65 -24.62
CA MET A 225 -6.87 -8.76 -24.11
C MET A 225 -7.62 -8.31 -22.86
N HIS A 226 -8.90 -8.65 -22.76
CA HIS A 226 -9.74 -8.46 -21.57
C HIS A 226 -9.88 -7.02 -21.02
N GLY A 227 -9.31 -6.01 -21.68
CA GLY A 227 -9.32 -4.62 -21.23
C GLY A 227 -7.93 -4.05 -20.98
N ASP A 228 -6.89 -4.89 -20.95
CA ASP A 228 -5.52 -4.52 -20.65
C ASP A 228 -4.76 -4.02 -21.88
N GLY A 229 -3.85 -3.08 -21.66
CA GLY A 229 -3.00 -2.50 -22.70
C GLY A 229 -1.98 -3.46 -23.32
N PHE A 230 -1.31 -2.99 -24.37
CA PHE A 230 -0.22 -3.72 -24.99
C PHE A 230 1.05 -3.67 -24.13
N ASP A 231 1.43 -4.83 -23.57
CA ASP A 231 2.64 -5.00 -22.77
C ASP A 231 3.92 -5.12 -23.63
N TRP A 232 4.41 -3.96 -24.04
CA TRP A 232 5.51 -3.83 -24.99
C TRP A 232 6.90 -3.85 -24.35
N PHE A 233 7.01 -3.52 -23.05
CA PHE A 233 8.27 -3.35 -22.32
C PHE A 233 8.47 -4.41 -21.22
N HIS A 234 7.49 -4.63 -20.34
CA HIS A 234 7.54 -5.60 -19.25
C HIS A 234 8.83 -5.55 -18.40
N ILE A 235 8.87 -4.70 -17.36
CA ILE A 235 9.97 -4.72 -16.38
C ILE A 235 9.89 -5.99 -15.54
N ASP A 236 10.96 -6.78 -15.54
CA ASP A 236 11.07 -7.96 -14.67
C ASP A 236 11.97 -7.74 -13.44
N SER A 237 12.88 -6.77 -13.50
CA SER A 237 13.81 -6.45 -12.40
C SER A 237 14.40 -5.05 -12.55
N VAL A 238 14.68 -4.43 -11.39
CA VAL A 238 15.36 -3.13 -11.29
C VAL A 238 16.34 -3.19 -10.12
N SER A 239 17.59 -2.75 -10.34
CA SER A 239 18.57 -2.62 -9.26
C SER A 239 19.29 -1.28 -9.35
N LYS A 240 19.68 -0.72 -8.20
CA LYS A 240 20.38 0.57 -8.13
C LYS A 240 21.87 0.36 -7.84
N THR A 241 22.70 0.94 -8.71
CA THR A 241 24.17 0.95 -8.56
C THR A 241 24.63 1.81 -7.38
N SER A 242 25.89 1.64 -6.98
CA SER A 242 26.53 2.49 -5.97
C SER A 242 26.57 3.97 -6.37
N LYS A 243 26.67 4.24 -7.68
CA LYS A 243 26.67 5.59 -8.27
C LYS A 243 25.26 6.15 -8.52
N GLY A 244 24.21 5.42 -8.16
CA GLY A 244 22.81 5.85 -8.30
C GLY A 244 22.18 5.63 -9.68
N HIS A 245 22.89 5.03 -10.64
CA HIS A 245 22.32 4.52 -11.89
C HIS A 245 21.37 3.35 -11.64
N TYR A 246 20.40 3.12 -12.54
CA TYR A 246 19.41 2.05 -12.42
C TYR A 246 19.61 1.01 -13.52
N LEU A 247 19.83 -0.25 -13.15
CA LEU A 247 19.85 -1.38 -14.07
C LEU A 247 18.43 -1.92 -14.19
N VAL A 248 17.84 -1.86 -15.38
CA VAL A 248 16.47 -2.29 -15.67
C VAL A 248 16.52 -3.44 -16.68
N SER A 249 15.88 -4.56 -16.34
CA SER A 249 15.68 -5.65 -17.28
C SER A 249 14.27 -5.57 -17.89
N SER A 250 14.23 -5.73 -19.20
CA SER A 250 13.00 -5.78 -19.97
C SER A 250 12.86 -7.12 -20.68
N ARG A 251 11.84 -7.88 -20.27
CA ARG A 251 11.49 -9.15 -20.88
C ARG A 251 11.05 -8.98 -22.34
N SER A 252 10.15 -8.03 -22.60
CA SER A 252 9.55 -7.83 -23.92
C SER A 252 10.48 -7.19 -24.96
N LEU A 253 11.55 -6.51 -24.51
CA LEU A 253 12.63 -6.05 -25.38
C LEU A 253 13.74 -7.09 -25.55
N SER A 254 13.79 -8.10 -24.67
CA SER A 254 14.93 -9.02 -24.52
C SER A 254 16.24 -8.24 -24.35
N ALA A 255 16.21 -7.23 -23.48
CA ALA A 255 17.31 -6.29 -23.30
C ALA A 255 17.47 -5.87 -21.83
N ILE A 256 18.72 -5.62 -21.45
CA ILE A 256 19.12 -5.08 -20.15
C ILE A 256 19.64 -3.66 -20.39
N ILE A 257 19.13 -2.70 -19.63
CA ILE A 257 19.37 -1.27 -19.86
C ILE A 257 19.91 -0.65 -18.56
N LEU A 258 21.02 0.06 -18.65
CA LEU A 258 21.47 0.91 -17.53
C LEU A 258 21.02 2.35 -17.78
N LEU A 259 20.25 2.91 -16.86
CA LEU A 259 19.77 4.28 -16.87
C LEU A 259 20.68 5.18 -16.04
N GLN A 260 20.91 6.41 -16.52
CA GLN A 260 21.66 7.42 -15.78
C GLN A 260 20.89 7.88 -14.53
N ALA A 261 21.60 8.34 -13.49
CA ALA A 261 20.99 8.64 -12.19
C ALA A 261 20.17 9.94 -12.20
N ASP A 262 20.61 10.91 -13.00
CA ASP A 262 20.12 12.27 -13.08
C ASP A 262 19.01 12.43 -14.13
N SER A 263 19.26 11.93 -15.33
CA SER A 263 18.34 12.10 -16.46
C SER A 263 17.39 10.93 -16.67
N LEU A 264 17.67 9.79 -16.01
CA LEU A 264 17.00 8.49 -16.22
C LEU A 264 16.96 8.03 -17.70
N ASN A 265 17.81 8.62 -18.55
CA ASN A 265 17.97 8.18 -19.93
C ASN A 265 18.86 6.93 -20.01
N PRO A 266 18.65 6.06 -21.01
CA PRO A 266 19.53 4.93 -21.28
C PRO A 266 20.98 5.38 -21.49
N ARG A 267 21.88 4.91 -20.62
CA ARG A 267 23.33 5.06 -20.75
C ARG A 267 23.89 4.04 -21.74
N TRP A 268 23.44 2.80 -21.64
CA TRP A 268 23.76 1.73 -22.58
C TRP A 268 22.65 0.68 -22.60
N VAL A 269 22.63 -0.13 -23.66
CA VAL A 269 21.69 -1.25 -23.84
C VAL A 269 22.48 -2.51 -24.23
N LEU A 270 22.23 -3.59 -23.50
CA LEU A 270 22.75 -4.92 -23.76
C LEU A 270 21.60 -5.81 -24.27
N GLY A 271 21.81 -6.48 -25.41
CA GLY A 271 20.78 -7.33 -26.03
C GLY A 271 19.70 -6.55 -26.80
N GLY A 272 18.70 -7.29 -27.29
CA GLY A 272 17.59 -6.75 -28.09
C GLY A 272 18.02 -6.07 -29.40
N LYS A 273 17.12 -5.26 -29.98
CA LYS A 273 17.35 -4.56 -31.26
C LYS A 273 18.38 -3.42 -31.17
N ARG A 274 18.64 -2.91 -29.96
CA ARG A 274 19.46 -1.72 -29.68
C ARG A 274 20.78 -2.05 -29.00
N ASN A 275 21.22 -3.30 -29.04
CA ASN A 275 22.47 -3.74 -28.42
C ASN A 275 23.66 -2.87 -28.84
N GLN A 276 24.46 -2.45 -27.85
CA GLN A 276 25.64 -1.60 -28.04
C GLN A 276 26.96 -2.33 -27.76
N PHE A 277 26.91 -3.55 -27.22
CA PHE A 277 28.10 -4.30 -26.84
C PHE A 277 28.50 -5.28 -27.93
N LYS A 278 29.79 -5.32 -28.28
CA LYS A 278 30.35 -6.36 -29.14
C LYS A 278 30.56 -7.64 -28.33
N ASP A 279 29.91 -8.72 -28.74
CA ASP A 279 30.07 -10.02 -28.09
C ASP A 279 31.41 -10.69 -28.46
N LEU A 280 32.18 -11.09 -27.44
CA LEU A 280 33.44 -11.83 -27.56
C LEU A 280 33.27 -13.36 -27.44
N SER A 281 32.03 -13.83 -27.33
CA SER A 281 31.64 -15.21 -27.00
C SER A 281 30.88 -15.89 -28.13
N GLY A 282 31.09 -15.43 -29.37
CA GLY A 282 30.48 -16.03 -30.56
C GLY A 282 28.95 -15.85 -30.67
N GLY A 283 28.36 -14.89 -29.97
CA GLY A 283 26.92 -14.62 -29.94
C GLY A 283 26.22 -15.10 -28.67
N ASN A 284 26.87 -15.96 -27.87
CA ASN A 284 26.25 -16.58 -26.70
C ASN A 284 26.02 -15.63 -25.51
N ALA A 285 26.63 -14.45 -25.49
CA ALA A 285 26.44 -13.47 -24.41
C ALA A 285 25.25 -12.53 -24.68
N ILE A 286 24.79 -12.43 -25.93
CA ILE A 286 23.72 -11.51 -26.35
C ILE A 286 22.51 -12.20 -27.00
N ASN A 287 22.53 -13.52 -27.14
CA ASN A 287 21.43 -14.32 -27.71
C ASN A 287 20.35 -14.69 -26.69
N PHE A 288 20.29 -14.03 -25.54
CA PHE A 288 19.27 -14.27 -24.53
C PHE A 288 17.93 -13.67 -24.95
N ALA A 289 16.84 -14.23 -24.41
CA ALA A 289 15.49 -13.73 -24.69
C ALA A 289 14.56 -13.93 -23.50
N ASN A 290 13.65 -12.97 -23.31
CA ASN A 290 12.67 -12.96 -22.22
C ASN A 290 13.31 -13.12 -20.82
N GLN A 291 14.53 -12.61 -20.64
CA GLN A 291 15.33 -12.80 -19.43
C GLN A 291 14.64 -12.23 -18.18
N TYR A 292 15.06 -12.72 -17.01
CA TYR A 292 14.58 -12.31 -15.70
C TYR A 292 15.74 -11.99 -14.74
N ASN A 293 15.48 -11.09 -13.79
CA ASN A 293 16.32 -10.88 -12.61
C ASN A 293 17.77 -10.49 -12.95
N ALA A 294 17.95 -9.48 -13.80
CA ALA A 294 19.28 -8.95 -14.10
C ALA A 294 19.83 -8.13 -12.92
N LYS A 295 20.94 -8.58 -12.33
CA LYS A 295 21.61 -7.92 -11.21
C LYS A 295 23.12 -7.94 -11.37
N PHE A 296 23.78 -6.96 -10.77
CA PHE A 296 25.24 -6.98 -10.66
C PHE A 296 25.68 -8.03 -9.64
N VAL A 297 26.68 -8.83 -10.02
CA VAL A 297 27.18 -9.92 -9.18
C VAL A 297 27.95 -9.33 -8.01
N GLN A 298 27.45 -9.50 -6.78
CA GLN A 298 28.12 -9.07 -5.54
C GLN A 298 28.59 -7.60 -5.55
N GLY A 299 27.83 -6.72 -6.21
CA GLY A 299 28.17 -5.30 -6.33
C GLY A 299 29.29 -4.98 -7.34
N ASN A 300 29.83 -5.98 -8.03
CA ASN A 300 30.75 -5.76 -9.14
C ASN A 300 29.98 -5.27 -10.37
N GLU A 301 30.02 -3.96 -10.62
CA GLU A 301 29.33 -3.32 -11.73
C GLU A 301 29.90 -3.68 -13.14
N SER A 302 30.92 -4.55 -13.22
CA SER A 302 31.39 -5.15 -14.48
C SER A 302 30.76 -6.50 -14.79
N GLN A 303 30.08 -7.16 -13.85
CA GLN A 303 29.52 -8.50 -14.04
C GLN A 303 28.01 -8.50 -13.77
N ILE A 304 27.24 -9.02 -14.72
CA ILE A 304 25.78 -9.12 -14.61
C ILE A 304 25.38 -10.58 -14.63
N SER A 305 24.58 -10.99 -13.65
CA SER A 305 23.88 -12.27 -13.65
C SER A 305 22.41 -12.06 -13.99
N PHE A 306 21.85 -12.96 -14.79
CA PHE A 306 20.43 -12.98 -15.13
C PHE A 306 19.99 -14.39 -15.53
N PHE A 307 18.70 -14.65 -15.42
CA PHE A 307 18.10 -15.91 -15.87
C PHE A 307 17.60 -15.74 -17.32
N ASP A 308 18.14 -16.51 -18.25
CA ASP A 308 17.76 -16.49 -19.67
C ASP A 308 16.65 -17.51 -19.91
N ASN A 309 15.41 -17.04 -20.00
CA ASN A 309 14.24 -17.90 -20.15
C ASN A 309 14.15 -18.54 -21.54
N GLN A 310 14.58 -17.83 -22.60
CA GLN A 310 14.49 -18.19 -24.03
C GLN A 310 13.07 -18.40 -24.60
N VAL A 311 12.13 -18.86 -23.78
CA VAL A 311 10.77 -19.23 -24.18
C VAL A 311 9.73 -18.59 -23.26
N THR A 312 8.46 -18.68 -23.65
CA THR A 312 7.32 -18.18 -22.87
C THR A 312 6.48 -19.31 -22.26
N THR A 313 6.84 -20.57 -22.48
CA THR A 313 6.15 -21.76 -21.97
C THR A 313 7.06 -22.57 -21.06
N SER A 314 6.48 -23.22 -20.05
CA SER A 314 7.24 -24.02 -19.08
C SER A 314 7.12 -25.52 -19.35
N GLY A 315 8.15 -26.29 -19.00
CA GLY A 315 8.17 -27.75 -19.05
C GLY A 315 9.54 -28.31 -19.43
N SER A 316 9.55 -29.48 -20.07
CA SER A 316 10.78 -30.10 -20.58
C SER A 316 11.30 -29.37 -21.81
N CYS A 317 12.62 -29.19 -21.86
CA CYS A 317 13.30 -28.67 -23.03
C CYS A 317 13.72 -29.82 -23.97
N SER A 318 13.40 -29.67 -25.26
CA SER A 318 13.74 -30.65 -26.31
C SER A 318 14.53 -30.06 -27.50
N GLY A 319 14.88 -28.78 -27.45
CA GLY A 319 15.67 -28.08 -28.48
C GLY A 319 16.82 -27.27 -27.89
N ASP A 320 17.41 -26.40 -28.70
CA ASP A 320 18.59 -25.60 -28.31
C ASP A 320 18.25 -24.36 -27.45
N ASN A 321 16.96 -24.06 -27.28
CA ASN A 321 16.45 -22.88 -26.56
C ASN A 321 16.04 -23.20 -25.11
N CYS A 322 16.84 -24.00 -24.40
CA CYS A 322 16.58 -24.27 -22.99
C CYS A 322 16.85 -23.05 -22.14
N SER A 323 16.11 -22.90 -21.03
CA SER A 323 16.42 -21.84 -20.09
C SER A 323 17.76 -22.12 -19.41
N ARG A 324 18.47 -21.04 -19.07
CA ARG A 324 19.80 -21.14 -18.44
C ARG A 324 20.06 -19.98 -17.50
N GLY A 325 20.85 -20.22 -16.47
CA GLY A 325 21.47 -19.13 -15.69
C GLY A 325 22.67 -18.59 -16.46
N VAL A 326 22.80 -17.26 -16.55
CA VAL A 326 23.85 -16.60 -17.32
C VAL A 326 24.59 -15.59 -16.47
N VAL A 327 25.92 -15.55 -16.61
CA VAL A 327 26.78 -14.50 -16.06
C VAL A 327 27.66 -13.94 -17.16
N VAL A 328 27.58 -12.64 -17.39
CA VAL A 328 28.38 -11.92 -18.38
C VAL A 328 29.26 -10.86 -17.74
N GLU A 329 30.38 -10.58 -18.37
CA GLU A 329 31.30 -9.48 -18.03
C GLU A 329 31.22 -8.39 -19.10
N LEU A 330 31.21 -7.14 -18.65
CA LEU A 330 31.14 -5.95 -19.47
C LEU A 330 32.45 -5.16 -19.40
N ASP A 331 32.94 -4.77 -20.56
CA ASP A 331 33.98 -3.77 -20.71
C ASP A 331 33.35 -2.48 -21.22
N TYR A 332 33.38 -1.43 -20.39
CA TYR A 332 32.80 -0.12 -20.71
C TYR A 332 33.69 0.76 -21.59
N GLU A 333 34.98 0.46 -21.70
CA GLU A 333 35.92 1.23 -22.55
C GLU A 333 35.83 0.73 -23.99
N GLU A 334 35.94 -0.59 -24.18
CA GLU A 334 35.87 -1.22 -25.50
C GLU A 334 34.43 -1.50 -25.95
N MET A 335 33.45 -1.31 -25.05
CA MET A 335 32.04 -1.67 -25.27
C MET A 335 31.90 -3.12 -25.73
N THR A 336 32.53 -4.04 -24.99
CA THR A 336 32.48 -5.48 -25.26
C THR A 336 31.79 -6.24 -24.14
N VAL A 337 31.21 -7.38 -24.48
CA VAL A 337 30.59 -8.30 -23.52
C VAL A 337 31.13 -9.71 -23.71
N ARG A 338 31.38 -10.41 -22.61
CA ARG A 338 31.90 -11.78 -22.59
C ARG A 338 31.08 -12.66 -21.66
N LEU A 339 30.68 -13.82 -22.13
CA LEU A 339 30.06 -14.86 -21.32
C LEU A 339 31.12 -15.46 -20.37
N LEU A 340 30.87 -15.38 -19.07
CA LEU A 340 31.70 -16.02 -18.05
C LEU A 340 31.19 -17.41 -17.70
N HIS A 341 29.89 -17.51 -17.43
CA HIS A 341 29.25 -18.74 -17.00
C HIS A 341 27.88 -18.91 -17.65
N GLU A 342 27.58 -20.15 -18.01
CA GLU A 342 26.23 -20.59 -18.36
C GLU A 342 25.90 -21.88 -17.60
N PHE A 343 24.69 -21.95 -17.07
CA PHE A 343 24.26 -23.04 -16.22
C PHE A 343 22.93 -23.60 -16.71
N TYR A 344 22.91 -24.91 -16.97
CA TYR A 344 21.71 -25.63 -17.41
C TYR A 344 21.24 -26.57 -16.31
N HIS A 345 19.92 -26.75 -16.22
CA HIS A 345 19.32 -27.71 -15.30
C HIS A 345 19.69 -29.14 -15.74
N PRO A 346 20.05 -30.05 -14.82
CA PRO A 346 20.41 -31.44 -15.16
C PRO A 346 19.33 -32.19 -15.96
N GLN A 347 18.07 -31.90 -15.66
CA GLN A 347 16.90 -32.50 -16.33
C GLN A 347 16.47 -31.78 -17.63
N LYS A 348 17.20 -30.75 -18.09
CA LYS A 348 16.90 -29.92 -19.27
C LYS A 348 15.46 -29.39 -19.29
N ILE A 349 15.24 -28.28 -18.59
CA ILE A 349 13.93 -27.63 -18.49
C ILE A 349 13.91 -26.29 -19.18
N SER A 350 12.70 -25.84 -19.49
CA SER A 350 12.39 -24.51 -19.98
C SER A 350 11.38 -23.87 -19.05
N SER A 351 11.63 -22.62 -18.64
CA SER A 351 10.78 -21.86 -17.73
C SER A 351 10.32 -20.59 -18.44
N GLY A 352 9.01 -20.44 -18.67
CA GLY A 352 8.44 -19.32 -19.43
C GLY A 352 8.38 -17.98 -18.68
N SER A 353 8.55 -18.02 -17.35
CA SER A 353 8.47 -16.87 -16.45
C SER A 353 9.27 -17.10 -15.17
N GLY A 354 9.63 -16.00 -14.50
CA GLY A 354 10.42 -16.01 -13.28
C GLY A 354 11.84 -16.53 -13.50
N GLY A 355 12.51 -16.79 -12.38
CA GLY A 355 13.89 -17.26 -12.34
C GLY A 355 14.81 -16.24 -11.67
N SER A 356 15.85 -16.75 -11.03
CA SER A 356 16.89 -15.93 -10.40
C SER A 356 18.26 -16.59 -10.55
N VAL A 357 19.30 -15.75 -10.63
CA VAL A 357 20.71 -16.18 -10.57
C VAL A 357 21.40 -15.33 -9.52
N GLN A 358 21.90 -15.98 -8.47
CA GLN A 358 22.59 -15.31 -7.37
C GLN A 358 24.03 -15.84 -7.27
N GLY A 359 25.01 -14.94 -7.36
CA GLY A 359 26.39 -15.24 -6.97
C GLY A 359 26.54 -15.30 -5.45
N LEU A 360 27.26 -16.31 -4.95
CA LEU A 360 27.47 -16.60 -3.54
C LEU A 360 28.91 -16.31 -3.11
N ASP A 361 29.15 -16.14 -1.80
CA ASP A 361 30.42 -15.67 -1.25
C ASP A 361 31.59 -16.63 -1.51
N ASN A 362 31.32 -17.94 -1.60
CA ASN A 362 32.32 -18.95 -1.97
C ASN A 362 32.61 -19.04 -3.49
N GLY A 363 31.98 -18.21 -4.32
CA GLY A 363 32.11 -18.22 -5.78
C GLY A 363 31.15 -19.19 -6.51
N ASN A 364 30.25 -19.85 -5.77
CA ASN A 364 29.18 -20.65 -6.36
C ASN A 364 28.04 -19.75 -6.87
N PHE A 365 27.12 -20.36 -7.62
CA PHE A 365 25.90 -19.71 -8.11
C PHE A 365 24.67 -20.52 -7.74
N LEU A 366 23.69 -19.86 -7.11
CA LEU A 366 22.35 -20.40 -6.88
C LEU A 366 21.43 -20.00 -8.04
N ILE A 367 20.63 -20.94 -8.52
CA ILE A 367 19.67 -20.74 -9.59
C ILE A 367 18.29 -21.19 -9.12
N GLY A 368 17.35 -20.25 -9.10
CA GLY A 368 15.93 -20.55 -8.99
C GLY A 368 15.35 -20.71 -10.40
N TRP A 369 14.67 -21.81 -10.68
CA TRP A 369 14.19 -22.13 -12.04
C TRP A 369 12.81 -21.56 -12.37
N GLY A 370 12.35 -20.53 -11.66
CA GLY A 370 11.18 -19.75 -12.01
C GLY A 370 9.88 -20.56 -11.95
N ALA A 371 9.14 -20.57 -13.05
CA ALA A 371 7.90 -21.36 -13.16
C ALA A 371 8.11 -22.88 -12.94
N ASN A 372 9.33 -23.41 -13.09
CA ASN A 372 9.62 -24.79 -12.71
C ASN A 372 10.00 -24.89 -11.22
N PRO A 373 9.60 -25.97 -10.53
CA PRO A 373 9.77 -26.15 -9.09
C PRO A 373 11.21 -26.49 -8.64
N GLY A 374 12.22 -26.16 -9.45
CA GLY A 374 13.61 -26.58 -9.26
C GLY A 374 14.50 -25.48 -8.69
N ILE A 375 15.51 -25.89 -7.91
CA ILE A 375 16.56 -25.03 -7.36
C ILE A 375 17.88 -25.78 -7.49
N THR A 376 18.88 -25.14 -8.10
CA THR A 376 20.22 -25.72 -8.21
C THR A 376 21.29 -24.79 -7.66
N GLU A 377 22.33 -25.37 -7.06
CA GLU A 377 23.57 -24.66 -6.74
C GLU A 377 24.71 -25.27 -7.56
N HIS A 378 25.45 -24.41 -8.25
CA HIS A 378 26.57 -24.78 -9.11
C HIS A 378 27.85 -24.17 -8.58
N THR A 379 28.94 -24.94 -8.65
CA THR A 379 30.28 -24.39 -8.50
C THR A 379 30.62 -23.42 -9.64
N SER A 380 31.64 -22.58 -9.46
CA SER A 380 32.17 -21.70 -10.51
C SER A 380 32.51 -22.42 -11.82
N ASN A 381 32.80 -23.73 -11.76
CA ASN A 381 33.10 -24.58 -12.92
C ASN A 381 31.86 -25.20 -13.57
N GLY A 382 30.65 -24.87 -13.10
CA GLY A 382 29.38 -25.38 -13.63
C GLY A 382 28.90 -26.71 -13.04
N THR A 383 29.70 -27.35 -12.18
CA THR A 383 29.31 -28.62 -11.55
C THR A 383 28.18 -28.41 -10.54
N VAL A 384 27.10 -29.18 -10.68
CA VAL A 384 25.93 -29.17 -9.79
C VAL A 384 26.29 -29.84 -8.47
N ILE A 385 26.07 -29.13 -7.37
CA ILE A 385 26.34 -29.61 -6.01
C ILE A 385 25.08 -29.65 -5.14
N MET A 386 24.03 -28.96 -5.56
CA MET A 386 22.67 -29.05 -5.03
C MET A 386 21.70 -29.05 -6.21
N ASP A 387 20.76 -30.00 -6.21
CA ASP A 387 19.63 -30.10 -7.13
C ASP A 387 18.44 -30.62 -6.32
N ILE A 388 17.55 -29.69 -6.00
CA ILE A 388 16.35 -29.94 -5.20
C ILE A 388 15.13 -29.42 -5.94
N GLN A 389 13.99 -30.10 -5.75
CA GLN A 389 12.72 -29.66 -6.30
C GLN A 389 11.60 -29.79 -5.27
N ARG A 390 10.69 -28.82 -5.26
CA ARG A 390 9.50 -28.79 -4.37
C ARG A 390 8.23 -29.32 -5.03
N GLY A 391 8.29 -29.69 -6.30
CA GLY A 391 7.14 -30.08 -7.13
C GLY A 391 7.58 -30.80 -8.40
N VAL A 392 6.64 -31.32 -9.18
CA VAL A 392 6.94 -32.20 -10.32
C VAL A 392 7.54 -31.47 -11.53
N ILE A 393 8.53 -32.08 -12.18
CA ILE A 393 9.11 -31.68 -13.47
C ILE A 393 8.74 -32.76 -14.51
N PRO A 394 8.22 -32.46 -15.71
CA PRO A 394 8.00 -31.16 -16.32
C PRO A 394 6.65 -30.59 -15.93
N HIS A 395 6.69 -29.52 -15.14
CA HIS A 395 5.51 -28.70 -14.92
C HIS A 395 5.12 -28.04 -16.24
N ALA A 396 4.14 -28.65 -16.92
CA ALA A 396 3.61 -28.18 -18.20
C ALA A 396 2.16 -27.74 -17.98
N THR A 397 1.95 -26.43 -17.83
CA THR A 397 0.60 -25.87 -17.81
C THR A 397 0.37 -24.99 -19.03
N ASP A 398 -0.66 -25.34 -19.79
CA ASP A 398 -1.22 -24.50 -20.85
C ASP A 398 -2.13 -23.45 -20.19
N GLY A 399 -1.53 -22.41 -19.58
CA GLY A 399 -2.25 -21.16 -19.32
C GLY A 399 -2.36 -20.67 -17.87
N ASP A 400 -2.12 -21.49 -16.84
CA ASP A 400 -2.10 -21.06 -15.44
C ASP A 400 -0.94 -21.76 -14.71
N PRO A 401 0.11 -21.06 -14.25
CA PRO A 401 1.14 -21.66 -13.41
C PRO A 401 0.48 -22.15 -12.13
N ASP A 402 0.68 -23.42 -11.78
CA ASP A 402 0.34 -23.88 -10.45
C ASP A 402 1.33 -23.22 -9.48
N LEU A 403 0.93 -22.08 -8.92
CA LEU A 403 1.79 -21.23 -8.11
C LEU A 403 2.31 -21.98 -6.88
N ASP A 404 1.55 -22.97 -6.38
CA ASP A 404 1.95 -23.92 -5.33
C ASP A 404 3.25 -24.64 -5.71
N MET A 405 3.47 -24.94 -6.99
CA MET A 405 4.67 -25.62 -7.45
C MET A 405 5.83 -24.67 -7.77
N SER A 406 5.55 -23.47 -8.27
CA SER A 406 6.59 -22.60 -8.82
C SER A 406 7.64 -22.15 -7.79
N VAL A 407 8.86 -21.88 -8.27
CA VAL A 407 9.90 -21.17 -7.52
C VAL A 407 10.17 -19.85 -8.23
N TYR A 408 9.27 -18.87 -8.05
CA TYR A 408 9.36 -17.58 -8.74
C TYR A 408 10.77 -16.99 -8.71
N ARG A 409 11.37 -16.94 -7.51
CA ARG A 409 12.79 -16.67 -7.25
C ARG A 409 13.23 -17.48 -6.02
N ALA A 410 14.51 -17.79 -5.95
CA ALA A 410 15.16 -18.39 -4.78
C ALA A 410 16.39 -17.59 -4.37
N TRP A 411 16.63 -17.50 -3.07
CA TRP A 411 17.76 -16.77 -2.51
C TRP A 411 18.42 -17.52 -1.36
N LYS A 412 19.75 -17.48 -1.30
CA LYS A 412 20.51 -18.03 -0.17
C LYS A 412 21.19 -16.88 0.56
N MET A 413 20.87 -16.73 1.85
CA MET A 413 21.22 -15.56 2.65
C MET A 413 21.35 -15.89 4.14
N GLU A 414 22.07 -15.04 4.85
CA GLU A 414 22.24 -15.14 6.31
C GLU A 414 21.08 -14.48 7.07
N TRP A 415 20.52 -15.20 8.06
CA TRP A 415 19.37 -14.74 8.85
C TRP A 415 19.50 -15.09 10.32
N ILE A 416 19.05 -14.20 11.20
CA ILE A 416 18.94 -14.47 12.64
C ILE A 416 17.51 -14.14 13.05
N GLY A 417 16.64 -15.15 13.00
CA GLY A 417 15.26 -15.05 13.44
C GLY A 417 15.12 -15.24 14.95
N ARG A 418 14.35 -14.35 15.59
CA ARG A 418 14.04 -14.31 17.03
C ARG A 418 12.54 -14.08 17.24
N PRO A 419 11.71 -15.10 17.02
CA PRO A 419 10.25 -14.94 17.07
C PRO A 419 9.78 -14.44 18.44
N PRO A 420 8.77 -13.55 18.49
CA PRO A 420 8.20 -13.05 19.73
C PRO A 420 7.31 -14.09 20.40
N TRP A 421 6.84 -15.10 19.66
CA TRP A 421 6.13 -16.27 20.19
C TRP A 421 7.11 -17.35 20.65
N GLY A 422 6.70 -18.12 21.67
CA GLY A 422 7.48 -19.25 22.19
C GLY A 422 7.36 -20.52 21.33
N PRO A 423 8.17 -21.55 21.61
CA PRO A 423 8.12 -22.83 20.91
C PRO A 423 6.82 -23.61 21.20
N SER A 424 6.48 -24.53 20.30
CA SER A 424 5.31 -25.40 20.36
C SER A 424 5.70 -26.84 20.73
N ILE A 425 4.76 -27.58 21.33
CA ILE A 425 4.96 -28.94 21.80
C ILE A 425 3.71 -29.79 21.55
N ALA A 426 3.89 -31.07 21.23
CA ALA A 426 2.84 -32.08 21.19
C ALA A 426 3.36 -33.41 21.76
N SER A 427 2.47 -34.30 22.17
CA SER A 427 2.83 -35.65 22.63
C SER A 427 2.01 -36.71 21.91
N ALA A 428 2.64 -37.85 21.61
CA ALA A 428 1.98 -39.06 21.12
C ALA A 428 2.35 -40.27 21.99
N LEU A 429 1.36 -41.12 22.26
CA LEU A 429 1.53 -42.41 22.93
C LEU A 429 1.38 -43.54 21.89
N PRO A 430 2.41 -44.35 21.63
CA PRO A 430 2.26 -45.57 20.84
C PRO A 430 1.37 -46.57 21.59
N GLY A 431 0.19 -46.88 21.05
CA GLY A 431 -0.62 -48.03 21.50
C GLY A 431 -1.43 -47.85 22.80
N ASN A 432 -1.71 -46.62 23.25
CA ASN A 432 -2.48 -46.33 24.49
C ASN A 432 -1.87 -46.90 25.80
N GLU A 433 -0.64 -47.41 25.78
CA GLU A 433 0.08 -47.83 26.99
C GLU A 433 1.13 -46.78 27.37
N ALA A 434 1.10 -46.32 28.62
CA ALA A 434 1.96 -45.27 29.17
C ALA A 434 3.40 -45.73 29.45
N THR A 435 3.95 -46.61 28.62
CA THR A 435 5.32 -47.14 28.77
C THR A 435 6.35 -46.34 27.98
N ASN A 436 5.97 -45.84 26.80
CA ASN A 436 6.81 -44.98 25.96
C ASN A 436 5.99 -43.77 25.50
N ALA A 437 6.44 -42.55 25.78
CA ALA A 437 5.83 -41.33 25.24
C ALA A 437 6.80 -40.64 24.29
N THR A 438 6.31 -40.20 23.15
CA THR A 438 7.08 -39.40 22.20
C THR A 438 6.61 -37.95 22.29
N ILE A 439 7.54 -37.02 22.45
CA ILE A 439 7.28 -35.58 22.38
C ILE A 439 7.79 -35.05 21.04
N TYR A 440 7.01 -34.15 20.45
CA TYR A 440 7.37 -33.37 19.28
C TYR A 440 7.52 -31.91 19.69
N VAL A 441 8.62 -31.26 19.30
CA VAL A 441 8.90 -29.86 19.64
C VAL A 441 9.35 -29.09 18.40
N SER A 442 8.79 -27.91 18.16
CA SER A 442 9.17 -27.02 17.06
C SER A 442 9.18 -25.56 17.49
N TRP A 443 9.90 -24.70 16.76
CA TRP A 443 9.88 -23.25 16.99
C TRP A 443 9.94 -22.48 15.67
N ASN A 444 8.76 -22.16 15.14
CA ASN A 444 8.62 -21.43 13.88
C ASN A 444 9.34 -20.07 13.95
N GLY A 445 10.38 -19.88 13.13
CA GLY A 445 11.15 -18.64 13.05
C GLY A 445 12.42 -18.58 13.90
N ASP A 446 12.62 -19.46 14.88
CA ASP A 446 13.84 -19.41 15.69
C ASP A 446 15.03 -20.06 14.95
N THR A 447 16.16 -19.36 14.99
CA THR A 447 17.42 -19.79 14.35
C THR A 447 18.57 -20.01 15.36
N GLN A 448 18.29 -19.89 16.67
CA GLN A 448 19.31 -19.86 17.72
C GLN A 448 19.29 -21.08 18.64
N VAL A 449 18.19 -21.85 18.65
CA VAL A 449 18.09 -23.13 19.37
C VAL A 449 19.03 -24.15 18.74
N ASP A 450 19.89 -24.70 19.59
CA ASP A 450 20.87 -25.74 19.28
C ASP A 450 20.41 -27.11 19.80
N ARG A 451 19.78 -27.13 20.98
CA ARG A 451 19.21 -28.34 21.58
C ARG A 451 17.95 -28.06 22.39
N TRP A 452 17.18 -29.12 22.61
CA TRP A 452 16.00 -29.17 23.46
C TRP A 452 16.29 -29.91 24.76
N GLU A 453 15.79 -29.38 25.86
CA GLU A 453 15.78 -30.04 27.16
C GLU A 453 14.34 -30.19 27.64
N VAL A 454 13.93 -31.41 27.99
CA VAL A 454 12.56 -31.74 28.40
C VAL A 454 12.51 -31.97 29.90
N TYR A 455 11.66 -31.20 30.58
CA TYR A 455 11.51 -31.21 32.03
C TYR A 455 10.17 -31.82 32.45
N ALA A 456 10.19 -32.60 33.53
CA ALA A 456 9.00 -33.23 34.11
C ALA A 456 8.12 -32.23 34.87
N GLY A 457 6.80 -32.36 34.77
CA GLY A 457 5.84 -31.76 35.69
C GLY A 457 5.06 -32.83 36.43
N GLU A 458 4.94 -32.66 37.76
CA GLU A 458 4.12 -33.54 38.59
C GLU A 458 2.62 -33.20 38.49
N ASP A 459 2.30 -31.98 38.03
CA ASP A 459 0.95 -31.47 37.84
C ASP A 459 0.77 -30.99 36.39
N ASP A 460 -0.46 -31.08 35.88
CA ASP A 460 -0.83 -30.72 34.50
C ASP A 460 -0.56 -29.23 34.23
N LYS A 461 -0.52 -28.41 35.27
CA LYS A 461 -0.35 -26.95 35.19
C LYS A 461 1.06 -26.47 35.55
N ASN A 462 1.87 -27.27 36.24
CA ASN A 462 3.13 -26.83 36.84
C ASN A 462 4.30 -27.74 36.46
N ALA A 463 5.00 -27.37 35.38
CA ALA A 463 6.35 -27.84 35.07
C ALA A 463 7.29 -26.62 35.12
N THR A 464 8.24 -26.61 36.06
CA THR A 464 9.29 -25.59 36.14
C THR A 464 10.55 -26.02 35.37
N SER A 465 11.59 -25.20 35.30
CA SER A 465 12.92 -25.57 34.74
C SER A 465 13.87 -26.19 35.79
N SER A 466 13.42 -26.27 37.05
CA SER A 466 14.10 -26.94 38.17
C SER A 466 13.68 -28.40 38.50
N PRO A 467 12.74 -29.07 37.82
CA PRO A 467 12.37 -30.46 38.10
C PRO A 467 13.25 -31.43 37.30
N ARG A 468 13.01 -32.74 37.49
CA ARG A 468 13.74 -33.83 36.85
C ARG A 468 13.81 -33.65 35.32
N LEU A 469 15.02 -33.53 34.77
CA LEU A 469 15.29 -33.61 33.33
C LEU A 469 14.92 -35.02 32.85
N LEU A 470 14.02 -35.11 31.88
CA LEU A 470 13.54 -36.37 31.31
C LEU A 470 14.38 -36.82 30.13
N ALA A 471 14.69 -35.88 29.24
CA ALA A 471 15.44 -36.12 28.02
C ALA A 471 16.12 -34.83 27.56
N ASN A 472 17.21 -34.98 26.82
CA ASN A 472 17.80 -33.93 26.01
C ASN A 472 17.97 -34.44 24.59
N SER A 473 17.83 -33.56 23.61
CA SER A 473 18.04 -33.91 22.20
C SER A 473 18.59 -32.70 21.46
N SER A 474 19.52 -32.93 20.54
CA SER A 474 19.95 -31.86 19.63
C SER A 474 18.79 -31.46 18.72
N ARG A 475 18.70 -30.19 18.33
CA ARG A 475 17.67 -29.78 17.37
C ARG A 475 17.89 -30.53 16.07
N PHE A 476 16.84 -31.18 15.59
CA PHE A 476 16.83 -31.94 14.36
C PHE A 476 15.56 -31.60 13.59
N GLY A 477 15.70 -31.30 12.29
CA GLY A 477 14.60 -30.86 11.46
C GLY A 477 13.94 -29.55 11.92
N PHE A 478 12.71 -29.32 11.46
CA PHE A 478 11.82 -28.29 12.00
C PHE A 478 11.16 -28.76 13.31
N GLU A 479 10.72 -30.02 13.32
CA GLU A 479 10.07 -30.69 14.43
C GLU A 479 10.98 -31.79 14.97
N THR A 480 11.52 -31.58 16.17
CA THR A 480 12.36 -32.57 16.82
C THR A 480 11.50 -33.59 17.57
N GLU A 481 11.60 -34.85 17.14
CA GLU A 481 11.04 -36.00 17.84
C GLU A 481 11.95 -36.42 19.01
N ILE A 482 11.38 -36.56 20.21
CA ILE A 482 12.10 -36.91 21.44
C ILE A 482 11.36 -38.06 22.13
N LEU A 483 11.99 -39.24 22.14
CA LEU A 483 11.48 -40.40 22.86
C LEU A 483 11.77 -40.27 24.36
N LEU A 484 10.75 -40.45 25.19
CA LEU A 484 10.89 -40.49 26.66
C LEU A 484 10.96 -41.94 27.13
N GLU A 485 12.13 -42.36 27.60
CA GLU A 485 12.37 -43.70 28.16
C GLU A 485 12.22 -43.76 29.70
N ALA A 486 11.90 -42.64 30.35
CA ALA A 486 11.91 -42.51 31.81
C ALA A 486 10.67 -43.15 32.47
N LEU A 487 10.83 -44.30 33.13
CA LEU A 487 9.79 -44.91 33.97
C LEU A 487 9.97 -44.57 35.46
N PRO A 488 8.89 -44.20 36.18
CA PRO A 488 7.56 -43.85 35.67
C PRO A 488 7.60 -42.51 34.92
N LEU A 489 6.84 -42.44 33.82
CA LEU A 489 6.64 -41.20 33.06
C LEU A 489 5.84 -40.21 33.94
N PRO A 490 6.24 -38.93 33.96
CA PRO A 490 5.47 -37.91 34.68
C PRO A 490 4.12 -37.66 34.00
N ARG A 491 3.20 -36.97 34.68
CA ARG A 491 1.90 -36.60 34.09
C ARG A 491 2.05 -35.56 33.00
N SER A 492 2.95 -34.60 33.19
CA SER A 492 3.16 -33.51 32.26
C SER A 492 4.63 -33.29 31.94
N ALA A 493 4.89 -32.63 30.81
CA ALA A 493 6.22 -32.29 30.35
C ALA A 493 6.27 -30.88 29.75
N ARG A 494 7.44 -30.26 29.77
CA ARG A 494 7.71 -28.97 29.10
C ARG A 494 9.08 -29.03 28.44
N ALA A 495 9.19 -28.50 27.23
CA ALA A 495 10.47 -28.37 26.55
C ALA A 495 11.00 -26.93 26.66
N VAL A 496 12.32 -26.79 26.78
CA VAL A 496 13.01 -25.50 26.70
C VAL A 496 14.04 -25.54 25.57
N GLY A 497 14.08 -24.45 24.80
CA GLY A 497 15.06 -24.27 23.73
C GLY A 497 16.34 -23.69 24.31
N VAL A 498 17.47 -24.36 24.09
CA VAL A 498 18.77 -23.95 24.61
C VAL A 498 19.70 -23.60 23.46
N SER A 499 20.36 -22.45 23.57
CA SER A 499 21.37 -22.01 22.60
C SER A 499 22.67 -22.81 22.72
N LYS A 500 23.53 -22.71 21.71
CA LYS A 500 24.88 -23.29 21.72
C LYS A 500 25.73 -22.85 22.92
N SER A 501 25.46 -21.67 23.49
CA SER A 501 26.13 -21.15 24.69
C SER A 501 25.62 -21.73 26.02
N GLY A 502 24.57 -22.56 25.98
CA GLY A 502 23.88 -23.05 27.18
C GLY A 502 22.83 -22.10 27.76
N LYS A 503 22.62 -20.92 27.16
CA LYS A 503 21.55 -20.00 27.56
C LYS A 503 20.19 -20.52 27.11
N ILE A 504 19.23 -20.56 28.02
CA ILE A 504 17.81 -20.83 27.73
C ILE A 504 17.23 -19.65 26.95
N LEU A 505 16.64 -19.94 25.80
CA LEU A 505 16.03 -18.96 24.91
C LEU A 505 14.53 -18.81 25.19
N GLY A 506 13.80 -19.92 25.30
CA GLY A 506 12.36 -19.91 25.54
C GLY A 506 11.85 -21.27 25.99
N SER A 507 10.56 -21.35 26.33
CA SER A 507 9.89 -22.60 26.72
C SER A 507 8.54 -22.75 26.08
N THR A 508 8.14 -24.01 25.94
CA THR A 508 6.81 -24.39 25.46
C THR A 508 5.76 -24.19 26.54
N ALA A 509 4.49 -24.32 26.16
CA ALA A 509 3.43 -24.67 27.10
C ALA A 509 3.74 -26.03 27.76
N THR A 510 3.03 -26.35 28.84
CA THR A 510 3.09 -27.67 29.46
C THR A 510 2.16 -28.62 28.70
N VAL A 511 2.62 -29.82 28.35
CA VAL A 511 1.78 -30.86 27.72
C VAL A 511 1.48 -31.96 28.72
N ASN A 512 0.22 -32.39 28.80
CA ASN A 512 -0.14 -33.63 29.49
C ASN A 512 0.22 -34.82 28.58
N LEU A 513 1.08 -35.72 29.04
CA LEU A 513 1.62 -36.81 28.22
C LEU A 513 0.57 -37.86 27.84
N ALA A 514 -0.52 -37.97 28.59
CA ALA A 514 -1.59 -38.95 28.35
C ALA A 514 -2.68 -38.41 27.42
N SER A 515 -3.11 -37.16 27.61
CA SER A 515 -4.18 -36.55 26.82
C SER A 515 -3.68 -35.73 25.64
N GLY A 516 -2.41 -35.30 25.63
CA GLY A 516 -1.88 -34.32 24.69
C GLY A 516 -2.37 -32.89 24.92
N GLU A 517 -3.10 -32.64 26.01
CA GLU A 517 -3.66 -31.32 26.31
C GLU A 517 -2.57 -30.32 26.72
N LEU A 518 -2.67 -29.10 26.22
CA LEU A 518 -1.71 -28.02 26.49
C LEU A 518 -2.22 -27.09 27.59
N HIS A 519 -1.34 -26.78 28.54
CA HIS A 519 -1.62 -25.89 29.67
C HIS A 519 -0.55 -24.80 29.83
N GLY A 520 -1.02 -23.57 30.05
CA GLY A 520 -0.16 -22.38 30.12
C GLY A 520 0.26 -21.85 28.76
N ASN A 521 0.95 -20.71 28.74
CA ASN A 521 1.38 -20.07 27.50
C ASN A 521 2.84 -20.42 27.22
N SER A 522 3.18 -20.60 25.93
CA SER A 522 4.59 -20.62 25.50
C SER A 522 5.20 -19.23 25.68
N SER A 523 6.50 -19.17 26.00
CA SER A 523 7.22 -17.92 26.20
C SER A 523 8.55 -17.92 25.46
N SER A 524 8.79 -16.86 24.69
CA SER A 524 10.06 -16.56 24.02
C SER A 524 11.10 -15.91 24.94
N THR A 525 10.73 -15.54 26.18
CA THR A 525 11.66 -14.94 27.15
C THR A 525 11.39 -15.43 28.56
N TRP A 526 12.42 -15.97 29.23
CA TRP A 526 12.39 -16.27 30.65
C TRP A 526 13.29 -15.30 31.42
N ILE A 527 12.70 -14.56 32.36
CA ILE A 527 13.47 -13.84 33.37
C ILE A 527 13.95 -14.89 34.37
N VAL A 528 15.26 -15.18 34.39
CA VAL A 528 15.87 -15.94 35.47
C VAL A 528 15.70 -15.12 36.75
N ARG A 529 14.68 -15.43 37.55
CA ARG A 529 14.66 -14.98 38.95
C ARG A 529 15.68 -15.82 39.68
N ALA A 530 16.84 -15.23 39.96
CA ALA A 530 17.78 -15.80 40.91
C ALA A 530 17.06 -15.87 42.28
N ASN A 531 16.68 -17.08 42.71
CA ASN A 531 16.26 -17.31 44.08
C ASN A 531 17.51 -17.21 44.97
N THR A 532 17.64 -16.13 45.73
CA THR A 532 18.50 -16.08 46.91
C THR A 532 17.65 -16.33 48.16
N PRO A 533 18.00 -17.30 49.03
CA PRO A 533 17.28 -17.55 50.28
C PRO A 533 17.74 -16.66 51.44
N ASP A 534 16.75 -16.30 52.28
CA ASP A 534 16.77 -15.89 53.70
C ASP A 534 17.52 -14.62 54.18
N GLY A 535 16.86 -13.83 55.06
CA GLY A 535 17.57 -13.40 56.28
C GLY A 535 17.23 -12.14 57.11
N GLY A 536 16.23 -11.28 56.83
CA GLY A 536 15.63 -10.28 57.78
C GLY A 536 16.53 -9.17 58.42
N PRO A 537 16.02 -8.31 59.36
CA PRO A 537 14.63 -8.03 59.77
C PRO A 537 14.20 -6.53 59.92
N ARG A 538 12.87 -6.33 59.84
CA ARG A 538 11.92 -5.44 60.57
C ARG A 538 12.33 -4.09 61.19
N ASP A 539 11.52 -3.06 60.92
CA ASP A 539 10.74 -2.31 61.92
C ASP A 539 9.47 -1.67 61.31
N ASP A 540 8.34 -1.79 62.02
CA ASP A 540 6.95 -1.34 61.76
C ASP A 540 6.71 0.11 62.29
N PRO A 541 5.47 0.60 62.57
CA PRO A 541 4.44 1.13 61.66
C PRO A 541 3.85 2.49 62.17
N HIS A 542 2.73 2.97 61.57
CA HIS A 542 1.67 3.92 62.02
C HIS A 542 1.28 4.84 60.84
N GLY A 543 0.03 5.14 60.46
CA GLY A 543 -1.31 4.80 60.92
C GLY A 543 -2.37 5.53 60.06
N GLU A 544 -3.46 4.83 59.75
CA GLU A 544 -4.87 5.24 59.75
C GLU A 544 -5.47 6.40 58.91
N GLU A 545 -6.45 5.99 58.09
CA GLU A 545 -7.82 6.48 57.84
C GLU A 545 -8.26 7.98 57.88
N ASN A 546 -9.08 8.29 56.85
CA ASN A 546 -10.41 8.95 56.84
C ASN A 546 -10.61 10.30 56.11
N LYS A 547 -11.50 10.23 55.11
CA LYS A 547 -12.70 11.05 54.75
C LYS A 547 -12.75 12.56 55.05
N GLY A 548 -13.32 13.29 54.08
CA GLY A 548 -14.38 14.27 54.36
C GLY A 548 -14.21 15.63 53.68
N ASP A 549 -15.21 15.98 52.87
CA ASP A 549 -15.42 17.28 52.23
C ASP A 549 -15.72 18.42 53.23
N GLU A 550 -15.49 19.66 52.78
CA GLU A 550 -16.35 20.87 52.89
C GLU A 550 -15.58 22.18 53.13
N GLU A 551 -16.09 23.20 52.45
CA GLU A 551 -15.69 24.61 52.41
C GLU A 551 -16.02 25.33 53.74
N ASP A 552 -15.31 26.44 54.05
CA ASP A 552 -15.95 27.72 54.41
C ASP A 552 -14.96 28.88 54.66
N PHE A 553 -15.24 29.97 53.95
CA PHE A 553 -15.25 31.41 54.31
C PHE A 553 -14.21 32.08 55.25
N ALA A 554 -13.45 33.00 54.61
CA ALA A 554 -13.49 34.48 54.73
C ALA A 554 -13.35 35.22 56.08
N THR A 555 -12.63 36.35 56.02
CA THR A 555 -12.84 37.70 56.65
C THR A 555 -11.60 38.56 56.27
N GLU A 556 -11.59 39.87 56.06
CA GLU A 556 -12.50 41.03 56.21
C GLU A 556 -11.85 42.18 55.39
N ASP A 557 -12.57 42.81 54.47
CA ASP A 557 -13.22 44.13 54.58
C ASP A 557 -12.32 45.38 54.43
N GLN A 558 -12.63 46.16 53.38
CA GLN A 558 -12.95 47.59 53.49
C GLN A 558 -13.76 48.06 52.26
N GLN A 559 -15.09 48.02 52.44
CA GLN A 559 -16.09 49.08 52.18
C GLN A 559 -15.72 50.29 51.30
N GLN A 560 -16.60 50.84 50.45
CA GLN A 560 -17.95 50.47 50.03
C GLN A 560 -18.38 51.35 48.84
N ASP A 561 -19.17 50.73 47.97
CA ASP A 561 -20.37 51.22 47.28
C ASP A 561 -20.39 52.45 46.36
N LYS A 562 -20.71 52.12 45.09
CA LYS A 562 -21.91 52.56 44.35
C LYS A 562 -22.34 54.02 44.48
N THR A 563 -22.35 54.74 43.35
CA THR A 563 -23.57 54.92 42.53
C THR A 563 -23.32 55.73 41.27
N ALA A 564 -23.95 55.28 40.18
CA ALA A 564 -24.54 56.05 39.08
C ALA A 564 -23.74 57.15 38.33
N LYS A 565 -23.60 56.91 37.03
CA LYS A 565 -23.59 57.89 35.94
C LYS A 565 -24.39 59.18 36.25
N LYS A 566 -23.74 60.35 36.21
CA LYS A 566 -24.25 61.59 35.59
C LYS A 566 -23.24 62.74 35.65
N ALA A 567 -23.26 63.54 34.59
CA ALA A 567 -22.85 64.95 34.50
C ALA A 567 -21.35 65.29 34.53
N GLU A 568 -20.83 65.52 33.31
CA GLU A 568 -20.16 66.74 32.85
C GLU A 568 -19.54 67.73 33.86
N GLN A 569 -18.28 68.07 33.52
CA GLN A 569 -17.68 69.42 33.49
C GLN A 569 -17.58 70.22 34.79
N GLU A 570 -16.35 70.53 35.22
CA GLU A 570 -15.77 71.88 35.02
C GLU A 570 -14.29 71.97 35.44
N SER A 571 -13.60 72.91 34.76
CA SER A 571 -12.29 73.53 35.02
C SER A 571 -11.01 72.96 34.38
N ASP A 572 -10.73 73.52 33.20
CA ASP A 572 -9.45 73.77 32.52
C ASP A 572 -8.35 74.40 33.42
N GLU A 573 -7.08 74.13 33.09
CA GLU A 573 -5.99 75.11 32.80
C GLU A 573 -4.60 74.43 32.84
N THR A 574 -3.55 74.71 32.04
CA THR A 574 -3.29 75.29 30.71
C THR A 574 -1.81 75.01 30.37
N THR A 575 -1.50 74.25 29.32
CA THR A 575 -0.30 74.45 28.47
C THR A 575 -0.68 74.07 27.04
N VAL A 576 -0.84 75.07 26.17
CA VAL A 576 -1.30 74.91 24.79
C VAL A 576 -0.15 74.44 23.91
N GLU A 577 -0.12 73.16 23.51
CA GLU A 577 0.57 72.72 22.29
C GLU A 577 -0.37 72.92 21.09
N ARG A 578 0.12 73.59 20.03
CA ARG A 578 -0.63 73.79 18.79
C ARG A 578 -0.85 72.44 18.10
N GLU A 579 -2.10 72.01 17.96
CA GLU A 579 -2.47 70.88 17.10
C GLU A 579 -2.27 71.26 15.61
N PHE A 580 -1.43 70.51 14.91
CA PHE A 580 -1.28 70.62 13.46
C PHE A 580 -2.48 69.98 12.74
N GLY A 581 -2.88 70.57 11.61
CA GLY A 581 -4.02 70.09 10.82
C GLY A 581 -3.84 68.65 10.29
N PRO A 582 -4.94 67.96 9.95
CA PRO A 582 -4.94 66.53 9.58
C PRO A 582 -4.11 66.20 8.32
N LEU A 583 -3.84 67.18 7.46
CA LEU A 583 -2.92 67.01 6.32
C LEU A 583 -1.46 66.94 6.77
N ALA A 584 -1.05 67.79 7.72
CA ALA A 584 0.31 67.80 8.25
C ALA A 584 0.61 66.51 9.03
N ARG A 585 -0.39 65.97 9.75
CA ARG A 585 -0.29 64.68 10.45
C ARG A 585 -0.15 63.50 9.47
N ARG A 586 -0.85 63.55 8.34
CA ARG A 586 -0.71 62.54 7.26
C ARG A 586 0.62 62.66 6.51
N LEU A 587 1.12 63.89 6.32
CA LEU A 587 2.42 64.10 5.69
C LEU A 587 3.55 63.63 6.63
N GLU A 588 3.39 63.80 7.94
CA GLU A 588 4.29 63.24 8.97
C GLU A 588 4.27 61.70 8.92
N GLU A 589 3.10 61.05 8.92
CA GLU A 589 3.00 59.58 8.82
C GLU A 589 3.61 59.02 7.52
N ALA A 590 3.35 59.67 6.38
CA ALA A 590 3.88 59.23 5.09
C ALA A 590 5.41 59.44 4.96
N THR A 591 5.96 60.48 5.59
CA THR A 591 7.41 60.72 5.62
C THR A 591 8.12 59.82 6.62
N GLU A 592 7.48 59.50 7.74
CA GLU A 592 7.94 58.50 8.72
C GLU A 592 8.04 57.12 8.06
N GLU A 593 7.02 56.70 7.33
CA GLU A 593 7.01 55.42 6.59
C GLU A 593 8.09 55.37 5.50
N ALA A 594 8.30 56.46 4.75
CA ALA A 594 9.34 56.54 3.71
C ALA A 594 10.77 56.53 4.29
N LEU A 595 10.98 57.04 5.49
CA LEU A 595 12.28 57.07 6.17
C LEU A 595 12.64 55.74 6.85
N PHE A 596 11.65 55.00 7.37
CA PHE A 596 11.86 53.67 7.98
C PHE A 596 11.98 52.54 6.95
N THR A 597 11.34 52.68 5.79
CA THR A 597 11.36 51.64 4.73
C THR A 597 12.37 51.94 3.60
N GLY A 598 12.74 53.21 3.40
CA GLY A 598 13.65 53.64 2.35
C GLY A 598 15.10 53.79 2.83
N GLY A 599 16.03 53.02 2.24
CA GLY A 599 17.48 53.27 2.37
C GLY A 599 17.90 54.66 1.86
N ARG A 600 19.21 54.92 1.68
CA ARG A 600 19.83 56.25 1.35
C ARG A 600 19.07 57.20 0.39
N ALA A 601 18.21 56.68 -0.50
CA ALA A 601 17.31 57.47 -1.35
C ALA A 601 16.18 58.19 -0.58
N GLY A 602 15.60 57.58 0.45
CA GLY A 602 14.55 58.20 1.28
C GLY A 602 15.08 59.38 2.10
N ARG A 603 16.32 59.30 2.59
CA ARG A 603 16.99 60.40 3.31
C ARG A 603 17.23 61.63 2.43
N ARG A 604 17.62 61.44 1.17
CA ARG A 604 17.77 62.54 0.20
C ARG A 604 16.45 63.20 -0.16
N ALA A 605 15.38 62.42 -0.29
CA ALA A 605 14.05 62.96 -0.57
C ALA A 605 13.51 63.84 0.57
N VAL A 606 13.91 63.57 1.81
CA VAL A 606 13.56 64.39 2.98
C VAL A 606 14.47 65.62 3.13
N GLU A 607 15.75 65.54 2.74
CA GLU A 607 16.65 66.70 2.71
C GLU A 607 16.31 67.71 1.59
N ASP A 608 15.83 67.23 0.44
CA ASP A 608 15.43 68.06 -0.71
C ASP A 608 14.03 68.70 -0.53
N ALA A 609 13.18 68.13 0.33
CA ALA A 609 11.89 68.70 0.69
C ALA A 609 12.08 69.65 1.89
N GLY A 610 12.17 70.97 1.64
CA GLY A 610 12.47 71.98 2.67
C GLY A 610 11.47 72.06 3.84
N PHE A 611 11.57 71.17 4.81
CA PHE A 611 10.79 71.14 6.06
C PHE A 611 11.29 72.19 7.07
N SER A 612 10.43 72.62 8.01
CA SER A 612 10.82 73.52 9.10
C SER A 612 11.78 72.82 10.08
N GLU A 613 12.79 73.54 10.58
CA GLU A 613 13.85 72.98 11.44
C GLU A 613 13.30 72.33 12.73
N GLU A 614 12.20 72.81 13.30
CA GLU A 614 11.54 72.20 14.48
C GLU A 614 10.98 70.80 14.19
N LEU A 615 10.45 70.56 12.99
CA LEU A 615 9.88 69.26 12.62
C LEU A 615 11.00 68.25 12.35
N LYS A 616 12.13 68.73 11.82
CA LYS A 616 13.33 67.95 11.59
C LYS A 616 13.98 67.48 12.89
N GLU A 617 14.09 68.35 13.91
CA GLU A 617 14.58 67.94 15.23
C GLU A 617 13.65 66.91 15.90
N ARG A 618 12.32 67.07 15.78
CA ARG A 618 11.35 66.12 16.34
C ARG A 618 11.43 64.75 15.67
N LEU A 619 11.61 64.71 14.34
CA LEU A 619 11.80 63.47 13.59
C LEU A 619 13.14 62.81 13.90
N LEU A 620 14.23 63.58 14.05
CA LEU A 620 15.54 63.04 14.43
C LEU A 620 15.52 62.47 15.85
N ASN A 621 14.83 63.10 16.80
CA ASN A 621 14.64 62.55 18.15
C ASN A 621 13.79 61.27 18.14
N LYS A 622 12.72 61.22 17.33
CA LYS A 622 11.93 59.97 17.16
C LYS A 622 12.74 58.84 16.51
N ILE A 623 13.65 59.16 15.59
CA ILE A 623 14.58 58.19 14.99
C ILE A 623 15.58 57.69 16.04
N ALA A 624 16.12 58.58 16.88
CA ALA A 624 16.99 58.18 17.98
C ALA A 624 16.28 57.26 18.97
N ASP A 625 15.03 57.55 19.32
CA ASP A 625 14.20 56.70 20.19
C ASP A 625 13.85 55.35 19.54
N ALA A 626 13.54 55.33 18.25
CA ALA A 626 13.25 54.11 17.51
C ALA A 626 14.49 53.23 17.35
N ASN A 627 15.66 53.83 17.05
CA ASN A 627 16.94 53.12 17.01
C ASN A 627 17.30 52.59 18.40
N PHE A 628 17.11 53.38 19.46
CA PHE A 628 17.36 52.94 20.84
C PHE A 628 16.46 51.76 21.24
N LYS A 629 15.17 51.77 20.85
CA LYS A 629 14.25 50.64 21.07
C LYS A 629 14.62 49.41 20.25
N SER A 630 15.09 49.58 19.01
CA SER A 630 15.53 48.48 18.16
C SER A 630 16.83 47.85 18.68
N GLU A 631 17.78 48.66 19.13
CA GLU A 631 19.07 48.20 19.68
C GLU A 631 18.89 47.50 21.03
N ASN A 632 17.91 47.91 21.84
CA ASN A 632 17.64 47.35 23.16
C ASN A 632 16.36 46.48 23.21
N ALA A 633 15.95 45.89 22.08
CA ALA A 633 14.68 45.17 21.96
C ALA A 633 14.54 44.00 22.94
N SER A 634 15.63 43.28 23.27
CA SER A 634 15.65 42.19 24.26
C SER A 634 15.40 42.69 25.68
N ALA A 635 15.98 43.84 26.06
CA ALA A 635 15.77 44.45 27.38
C ALA A 635 14.33 44.95 27.56
N PHE A 636 13.70 45.45 26.49
CA PHE A 636 12.28 45.83 26.51
C PHE A 636 11.36 44.61 26.56
N ALA A 637 11.72 43.51 25.89
CA ALA A 637 10.99 42.25 25.98
C ALA A 637 11.05 41.66 27.40
N GLU A 638 12.21 41.72 28.06
CA GLU A 638 12.38 41.28 29.45
C GLU A 638 11.59 42.14 30.45
N ALA A 639 11.66 43.47 30.31
CA ALA A 639 10.90 44.40 31.16
C ALA A 639 9.37 44.29 30.98
N GLY A 640 8.91 43.78 29.83
CA GLY A 640 7.49 43.56 29.53
C GLY A 640 6.93 42.22 30.03
N LEU A 641 7.76 41.32 30.55
CA LEU A 641 7.30 40.01 31.07
C LEU A 641 6.78 40.12 32.50
N SER A 642 5.66 39.44 32.79
CA SER A 642 5.13 39.36 34.16
C SER A 642 6.05 38.51 35.04
N SER A 643 6.05 38.80 36.35
CA SER A 643 6.84 38.07 37.35
C SER A 643 6.48 36.57 37.46
N THR A 644 5.37 36.14 36.87
CA THR A 644 4.92 34.75 36.78
C THR A 644 5.44 33.99 35.55
N ALA A 645 6.13 34.64 34.61
CA ALA A 645 6.69 33.98 33.44
C ALA A 645 7.80 32.99 33.86
N GLY A 646 7.69 31.74 33.38
CA GLY A 646 8.62 30.66 33.68
C GLY A 646 10.05 30.94 33.16
N GLU A 647 11.03 30.32 33.79
CA GLU A 647 12.46 30.57 33.55
C GLU A 647 12.86 30.40 32.09
N GLY A 648 12.38 29.35 31.41
CA GLY A 648 12.62 29.13 29.98
C GLY A 648 12.06 30.25 29.08
N THR A 649 10.90 30.81 29.42
CA THR A 649 10.29 31.92 28.66
C THR A 649 11.10 33.21 28.82
N ARG A 650 11.67 33.45 30.00
CA ARG A 650 12.57 34.58 30.23
C ARG A 650 13.89 34.41 29.49
N HIS A 651 14.43 33.20 29.45
CA HIS A 651 15.63 32.89 28.67
C HIS A 651 15.42 33.11 27.18
N ILE A 652 14.26 32.72 26.63
CA ILE A 652 13.96 32.94 25.21
C ILE A 652 13.74 34.43 24.91
N ALA A 653 13.11 35.19 25.81
CA ALA A 653 12.88 36.61 25.61
C ALA A 653 14.15 37.48 25.77
N SER A 654 15.10 37.03 26.59
CA SER A 654 16.42 37.66 26.75
C SER A 654 17.46 37.13 25.76
N ALA A 655 17.15 36.07 25.01
CA ALA A 655 18.05 35.51 24.01
C ALA A 655 18.33 36.53 22.89
N GLN A 656 19.59 36.59 22.48
CA GLN A 656 20.01 37.43 21.37
C GLN A 656 19.35 36.94 20.07
N ALA A 657 18.96 37.87 19.20
CA ALA A 657 18.39 37.52 17.90
C ALA A 657 19.37 36.67 17.08
N TRP A 658 18.87 35.57 16.50
CA TRP A 658 19.67 34.60 15.75
C TRP A 658 20.41 35.26 14.57
N THR A 659 21.74 35.22 14.59
CA THR A 659 22.61 35.87 13.59
C THR A 659 22.98 34.95 12.42
N GLY A 660 22.50 33.70 12.41
CA GLY A 660 22.87 32.69 11.39
C GLY A 660 23.92 31.68 11.87
N GLU A 661 24.58 31.95 13.00
CA GLU A 661 25.56 31.07 13.63
C GLU A 661 25.15 30.78 15.08
N GLU A 662 25.26 29.52 15.51
CA GLU A 662 24.89 29.09 16.87
C GLU A 662 26.02 29.39 17.86
N ASN A 663 25.72 30.06 18.97
CA ASN A 663 26.72 30.31 20.01
C ASN A 663 27.08 29.01 20.73
N THR A 664 28.36 28.83 21.09
CA THR A 664 28.83 27.63 21.79
C THR A 664 28.10 27.40 23.12
N ALA A 665 27.65 28.47 23.80
CA ALA A 665 26.86 28.34 25.02
C ALA A 665 25.49 27.66 24.78
N ASP A 666 24.81 28.00 23.68
CA ASP A 666 23.52 27.43 23.31
C ASP A 666 23.67 25.97 22.83
N THR A 667 24.77 25.66 22.13
CA THR A 667 25.08 24.26 21.77
C THR A 667 25.30 23.38 23.00
N VAL A 668 25.95 23.90 24.05
CA VAL A 668 26.15 23.18 25.31
C VAL A 668 24.84 23.04 26.08
N LEU A 669 23.99 24.07 26.09
CA LEU A 669 22.67 24.00 26.72
C LEU A 669 21.79 22.93 26.07
N ARG A 670 21.81 22.85 24.74
CA ARG A 670 21.09 21.81 23.98
C ARG A 670 21.63 20.41 24.28
N MET A 671 22.96 20.24 24.33
CA MET A 671 23.56 18.97 24.72
C MET A 671 23.20 18.55 26.16
N LEU A 672 23.04 19.51 27.08
CA LEU A 672 22.63 19.25 28.46
C LEU A 672 21.14 18.92 28.58
N ASP A 673 20.28 19.52 27.75
CA ASP A 673 18.86 19.18 27.67
C ASP A 673 18.66 17.80 27.01
N ASP A 674 19.39 17.51 25.93
CA ASP A 674 19.37 16.22 25.24
C ASP A 674 19.93 15.07 26.12
N ALA A 675 20.79 15.39 27.09
CA ALA A 675 21.30 14.42 28.06
C ALA A 675 20.23 13.92 29.06
N LYS A 676 19.11 14.64 29.22
CA LYS A 676 18.01 14.21 30.08
C LYS A 676 17.02 13.37 29.29
N LYS A 677 16.97 12.07 29.62
CA LYS A 677 16.04 11.11 29.02
C LYS A 677 14.60 11.62 29.18
N PRO A 678 13.84 11.80 28.09
CA PRO A 678 12.49 12.36 28.21
C PRO A 678 11.57 11.35 28.90
N LEU A 679 10.64 11.86 29.72
CA LEU A 679 9.74 11.05 30.55
C LEU A 679 9.02 9.98 29.72
N ALA A 680 8.86 8.78 30.33
CA ALA A 680 8.15 7.65 29.73
C ALA A 680 6.75 8.07 29.27
N SER A 681 6.27 7.52 28.15
CA SER A 681 5.05 8.01 27.47
C SER A 681 3.81 8.04 28.36
N GLY A 682 3.75 7.20 29.40
CA GLY A 682 2.65 7.18 30.38
C GLY A 682 2.64 8.35 31.38
N LEU A 683 3.76 9.08 31.54
CA LEU A 683 3.89 10.23 32.45
C LEU A 683 3.79 11.58 31.73
N ARG A 684 3.69 11.59 30.40
CA ARG A 684 3.43 12.80 29.62
C ARG A 684 1.93 13.09 29.67
N GLY A 685 1.53 14.11 30.43
CA GLY A 685 0.13 14.53 30.52
C GLY A 685 -0.45 14.76 29.12
N LYS A 686 -1.55 14.06 28.80
CA LYS A 686 -2.29 14.27 27.55
C LYS A 686 -2.96 15.65 27.61
N PHE A 687 -2.39 16.64 26.94
CA PHE A 687 -3.08 17.90 26.68
C PHE A 687 -4.25 17.62 25.72
N GLN A 688 -5.46 17.60 26.25
CA GLN A 688 -6.68 17.61 25.45
C GLN A 688 -7.08 19.07 25.23
N PRO A 689 -6.97 19.62 24.01
CA PRO A 689 -7.60 20.90 23.73
C PRO A 689 -9.12 20.77 23.93
N PRO A 690 -9.81 21.80 24.46
CA PRO A 690 -11.25 21.71 24.69
C PRO A 690 -11.95 21.40 23.37
N PRO A 691 -12.97 20.51 23.37
CA PRO A 691 -13.62 20.07 22.16
C PRO A 691 -14.25 21.27 21.44
N VAL A 692 -13.70 21.61 20.28
CA VAL A 692 -14.26 22.63 19.39
C VAL A 692 -15.45 22.00 18.68
N ASP A 693 -16.64 22.51 18.97
CA ASP A 693 -17.88 22.07 18.31
C ASP A 693 -17.88 22.51 16.83
N MET A 694 -17.51 21.59 15.93
CA MET A 694 -17.40 21.79 14.48
C MET A 694 -18.77 21.76 13.76
N ARG A 695 -19.88 21.77 14.50
CA ARG A 695 -21.22 21.86 13.92
C ARG A 695 -21.41 23.26 13.32
N LEU A 696 -21.84 23.32 12.06
CA LEU A 696 -22.29 24.55 11.41
C LEU A 696 -23.49 25.15 12.16
N GLN A 697 -23.22 26.06 13.10
CA GLN A 697 -24.24 26.82 13.80
C GLN A 697 -24.88 27.81 12.81
N LYS A 698 -26.18 27.66 12.58
CA LYS A 698 -26.95 28.55 11.72
C LYS A 698 -26.97 29.95 12.35
N GLN A 699 -26.45 30.96 11.66
CA GLN A 699 -26.50 32.33 12.18
C GLN A 699 -27.95 32.73 12.51
N PRO A 700 -28.19 33.40 13.65
CA PRO A 700 -29.53 33.78 14.05
C PRO A 700 -30.17 34.69 12.99
N ARG A 701 -31.44 34.43 12.67
CA ARG A 701 -32.20 35.20 11.69
C ARG A 701 -32.42 36.62 12.21
N ARG A 702 -31.59 37.56 11.74
CA ARG A 702 -31.71 38.98 12.07
C ARG A 702 -32.99 39.58 11.47
N SER A 703 -33.67 40.37 12.29
CA SER A 703 -34.88 41.12 11.94
C SER A 703 -34.61 42.11 10.79
N ALA A 704 -35.61 42.35 9.94
CA ALA A 704 -35.51 43.36 8.88
C ALA A 704 -35.16 44.75 9.45
N GLY A 705 -35.66 45.09 10.65
CA GLY A 705 -35.34 46.34 11.33
C GLY A 705 -33.86 46.43 11.76
N GLU A 706 -33.27 45.31 12.18
CA GLU A 706 -31.86 45.26 12.60
C GLU A 706 -30.91 45.37 11.39
N LYS A 707 -31.32 44.82 10.24
CA LYS A 707 -30.61 44.98 8.97
C LYS A 707 -30.69 46.43 8.47
N VAL A 708 -31.84 47.07 8.60
CA VAL A 708 -32.03 48.48 8.22
C VAL A 708 -31.26 49.41 9.17
N ALA A 709 -31.24 49.15 10.48
CA ALA A 709 -30.49 49.93 11.45
C ALA A 709 -28.98 49.90 11.15
N LYS A 710 -28.43 48.71 10.91
CA LYS A 710 -27.01 48.55 10.56
C LYS A 710 -26.66 49.15 9.19
N ALA A 711 -27.59 49.13 8.25
CA ALA A 711 -27.45 49.84 6.98
C ALA A 711 -27.50 51.36 7.17
N ARG A 712 -28.38 51.87 8.04
CA ARG A 712 -28.45 53.29 8.42
C ARG A 712 -27.19 53.76 9.14
N ASP A 713 -26.63 52.96 10.03
CA ASP A 713 -25.38 53.30 10.73
C ASP A 713 -24.19 53.33 9.77
N LYS A 714 -24.15 52.41 8.80
CA LYS A 714 -23.18 52.44 7.70
C LYS A 714 -23.35 53.62 6.76
N VAL A 715 -24.59 54.05 6.50
CA VAL A 715 -24.88 55.23 5.67
C VAL A 715 -24.58 56.52 6.43
N ASN A 716 -24.82 56.57 7.75
CA ASN A 716 -24.48 57.73 8.58
C ASN A 716 -22.96 57.89 8.76
N THR A 717 -22.19 56.79 8.80
CA THR A 717 -20.72 56.87 8.69
C THR A 717 -20.26 57.31 7.29
N TYR A 718 -21.04 57.04 6.24
CA TYR A 718 -20.79 57.50 4.87
C TYR A 718 -21.18 58.97 4.63
N VAL A 719 -22.22 59.48 5.31
CA VAL A 719 -22.75 60.85 5.16
C VAL A 719 -22.08 61.83 6.14
N GLY A 720 -21.62 61.35 7.30
CA GLY A 720 -20.88 62.14 8.29
C GLY A 720 -19.50 62.64 7.83
N MET A 721 -18.94 62.05 6.76
CA MET A 721 -17.70 62.56 6.11
C MET A 721 -17.96 63.37 4.83
N GLY A 722 -19.22 63.50 4.37
CA GLY A 722 -19.55 64.12 3.08
C GLY A 722 -20.47 65.35 3.13
N GLY A 723 -21.04 65.71 4.29
CA GLY A 723 -22.18 66.64 4.36
C GLY A 723 -21.93 68.07 4.85
N GLN A 724 -20.78 68.38 5.48
CA GLN A 724 -20.60 69.70 6.14
C GLN A 724 -19.41 70.54 5.67
N GLN A 725 -18.64 70.10 4.67
CA GLN A 725 -17.60 70.93 4.02
C GLN A 725 -17.81 71.12 2.51
N ALA A 726 -19.01 70.81 1.99
CA ALA A 726 -19.39 71.07 0.60
C ALA A 726 -19.93 72.50 0.35
N LYS A 727 -19.63 73.45 1.24
CA LYS A 727 -19.84 74.88 1.02
C LYS A 727 -18.55 75.64 1.33
N ASN A 728 -17.51 75.40 0.53
CA ASN A 728 -16.53 76.41 0.11
C ASN A 728 -15.52 75.80 -0.88
N GLY A 729 -15.73 76.06 -2.18
CA GLY A 729 -14.65 76.30 -3.16
C GLY A 729 -13.70 75.18 -3.59
N MET A 730 -14.18 74.05 -4.13
CA MET A 730 -13.32 73.10 -4.89
C MET A 730 -13.67 73.12 -6.39
N SER A 731 -12.65 73.12 -7.25
CA SER A 731 -12.78 73.19 -8.72
C SER A 731 -13.15 71.82 -9.33
N GLU A 732 -13.67 71.78 -10.56
CA GLU A 732 -14.14 70.54 -11.20
C GLU A 732 -13.05 69.48 -11.42
N ASP A 733 -11.80 69.89 -11.64
CA ASP A 733 -10.67 68.97 -11.82
C ASP A 733 -10.32 68.24 -10.51
N GLU A 734 -10.47 68.91 -9.36
CA GLU A 734 -10.25 68.28 -8.04
C GLU A 734 -11.37 67.29 -7.70
N LYS A 735 -12.60 67.52 -8.20
CA LYS A 735 -13.73 66.58 -8.03
C LYS A 735 -13.61 65.33 -8.90
N GLU A 736 -12.94 65.41 -10.04
CA GLU A 736 -12.64 64.23 -10.87
C GLU A 736 -11.47 63.43 -10.32
N ALA A 737 -10.42 64.09 -9.82
CA ALA A 737 -9.33 63.42 -9.12
C ALA A 737 -9.83 62.68 -7.87
N TRP A 738 -10.70 63.31 -7.07
CA TRP A 738 -11.34 62.67 -5.92
C TRP A 738 -12.18 61.45 -6.34
N ARG A 739 -12.99 61.57 -7.40
CA ARG A 739 -13.80 60.45 -7.91
C ARG A 739 -12.94 59.30 -8.44
N LYS A 740 -11.76 59.59 -8.97
CA LYS A 740 -10.78 58.61 -9.43
C LYS A 740 -10.13 57.88 -8.24
N GLU A 741 -9.75 58.59 -7.19
CA GLU A 741 -9.17 58.01 -5.96
C GLU A 741 -10.18 57.12 -5.20
N LEU A 742 -11.47 57.50 -5.21
CA LEU A 742 -12.54 56.65 -4.70
C LEU A 742 -12.73 55.39 -5.55
N ARG A 743 -12.56 55.47 -6.88
CA ARG A 743 -12.69 54.31 -7.77
C ARG A 743 -11.55 53.30 -7.55
N GLU A 744 -10.32 53.79 -7.38
CA GLU A 744 -9.13 52.97 -7.13
C GLU A 744 -9.17 52.29 -5.74
N ARG A 745 -9.77 52.91 -4.72
CA ARG A 745 -9.96 52.31 -3.39
C ARG A 745 -10.98 51.16 -3.35
N PHE A 746 -11.86 51.05 -4.33
CA PHE A 746 -12.89 50.00 -4.41
C PHE A 746 -12.65 48.98 -5.53
N GLU A 747 -11.48 49.01 -6.20
CA GLU A 747 -11.04 47.89 -7.02
C GLU A 747 -10.54 46.73 -6.12
N PRO A 748 -10.81 45.46 -6.47
CA PRO A 748 -10.54 44.31 -5.59
C PRO A 748 -9.05 44.06 -5.24
N GLY A 749 -8.12 44.81 -5.82
CA GLY A 749 -6.68 44.60 -5.69
C GLY A 749 -6.00 45.35 -4.53
N ALA A 750 -6.58 46.43 -4.00
CA ALA A 750 -5.83 47.36 -3.14
C ALA A 750 -5.62 46.90 -1.68
N ARG A 751 -6.10 45.70 -1.28
CA ARG A 751 -5.92 45.14 0.07
C ARG A 751 -5.74 43.62 0.08
N ALA A 752 -4.99 43.05 -0.84
CA ALA A 752 -4.60 41.64 -0.76
C ALA A 752 -3.22 41.51 -0.10
N LEU A 753 -3.19 41.05 1.15
CA LEU A 753 -1.96 40.62 1.82
C LEU A 753 -1.26 39.52 0.99
N PRO A 754 0.09 39.45 0.99
CA PRO A 754 0.86 38.52 0.16
C PRO A 754 0.64 37.03 0.48
N ASN A 755 -0.20 36.70 1.45
CA ASN A 755 -0.45 35.34 1.93
C ASN A 755 -1.66 34.67 1.24
N SER A 756 -2.26 35.29 0.20
CA SER A 756 -3.34 34.68 -0.58
C SER A 756 -2.95 34.50 -2.06
N ILE A 757 -3.51 33.46 -2.70
CA ILE A 757 -3.31 33.16 -4.13
C ILE A 757 -3.68 34.36 -5.01
N THR A 758 -4.66 35.18 -4.59
CA THR A 758 -5.04 36.43 -5.26
C THR A 758 -4.05 37.57 -5.05
N GLY A 759 -3.39 37.67 -3.89
CA GLY A 759 -2.30 38.62 -3.64
C GLY A 759 -1.03 38.31 -4.45
N LEU A 760 -0.67 37.04 -4.56
CA LEU A 760 0.42 36.60 -5.43
C LEU A 760 0.13 36.83 -6.92
N ALA A 761 -1.12 36.66 -7.36
CA ALA A 761 -1.53 36.96 -8.72
C ALA A 761 -1.46 38.47 -9.04
N ALA A 762 -1.82 39.34 -8.10
CA ALA A 762 -1.69 40.79 -8.24
C ALA A 762 -0.21 41.23 -8.33
N LEU A 763 0.65 40.66 -7.48
CA LEU A 763 2.09 40.95 -7.47
C LEU A 763 2.79 40.40 -8.72
N ALA A 764 2.33 39.26 -9.25
CA ALA A 764 2.78 38.73 -10.52
C ALA A 764 2.36 39.64 -11.68
N ASN A 765 1.12 40.14 -11.70
CA ASN A 765 0.65 41.08 -12.72
C ASN A 765 1.40 42.41 -12.67
N GLU A 766 1.65 42.96 -11.49
CA GLU A 766 2.45 44.19 -11.32
C GLU A 766 3.89 43.99 -11.82
N ARG A 767 4.50 42.82 -11.56
CA ARG A 767 5.83 42.49 -12.10
C ARG A 767 5.83 42.32 -13.61
N ILE A 768 4.77 41.76 -14.19
CA ILE A 768 4.60 41.61 -15.63
C ILE A 768 4.44 42.99 -16.29
N GLU A 769 3.60 43.87 -15.75
CA GLU A 769 3.43 45.24 -16.26
C GLU A 769 4.73 46.05 -16.15
N ASN A 770 5.45 45.94 -15.03
CA ASN A 770 6.77 46.55 -14.87
C ASN A 770 7.82 45.98 -15.83
N ALA A 771 7.71 44.71 -16.21
CA ALA A 771 8.60 44.10 -17.21
C ALA A 771 8.20 44.47 -18.66
N ILE A 772 6.91 44.70 -18.92
CA ILE A 772 6.39 45.27 -20.18
C ILE A 772 6.85 46.72 -20.35
N ALA A 773 6.75 47.54 -19.30
CA ALA A 773 7.22 48.92 -19.29
C ALA A 773 8.75 49.02 -19.48
N ARG A 774 9.50 48.04 -18.96
CA ARG A 774 10.94 47.88 -19.21
C ARG A 774 11.30 47.32 -20.59
N GLY A 775 10.31 47.03 -21.43
CA GLY A 775 10.51 46.58 -22.82
C GLY A 775 10.97 45.13 -22.98
N GLN A 776 10.96 44.32 -21.92
CA GLN A 776 11.46 42.94 -21.92
C GLN A 776 10.61 41.97 -22.77
N PHE A 777 9.39 42.37 -23.16
CA PHE A 777 8.45 41.56 -23.95
C PHE A 777 8.46 41.87 -25.46
N LYS A 778 9.32 42.77 -25.95
CA LYS A 778 9.28 43.19 -27.37
C LYS A 778 9.76 42.12 -28.37
N ASN A 779 10.57 41.14 -27.96
CA ASN A 779 11.15 40.10 -28.85
C ASN A 779 11.10 38.68 -28.25
N ILE A 780 9.93 38.20 -27.82
CA ILE A 780 9.76 36.79 -27.42
C ILE A 780 9.12 36.00 -28.57
N PRO A 781 9.71 34.88 -29.04
CA PRO A 781 9.09 34.05 -30.08
C PRO A 781 7.76 33.47 -29.57
N ARG A 782 6.65 33.79 -30.25
CA ARG A 782 5.32 33.26 -29.87
C ARG A 782 5.25 31.76 -30.14
N GLY A 783 5.07 30.97 -29.08
CA GLY A 783 4.69 29.57 -29.15
C GLY A 783 3.28 29.36 -29.74
N LYS A 784 2.98 28.11 -30.15
CA LYS A 784 1.70 27.71 -30.76
C LYS A 784 0.50 28.14 -29.90
N GLY A 785 -0.50 28.71 -30.56
CA GLY A 785 -1.72 29.22 -29.93
C GLY A 785 -2.50 28.14 -29.18
N ILE A 786 -2.94 28.49 -27.98
CA ILE A 786 -3.86 27.68 -27.16
C ILE A 786 -5.24 27.73 -27.83
N GLU A 787 -5.80 26.57 -28.19
CA GLU A 787 -7.17 26.48 -28.68
C GLU A 787 -8.16 26.92 -27.60
N ARG A 788 -9.03 27.89 -27.94
CA ARG A 788 -10.16 28.28 -27.09
C ARG A 788 -11.29 27.27 -27.27
N ASP A 789 -11.77 26.74 -26.15
CA ASP A 789 -12.90 25.81 -26.10
C ASP A 789 -14.21 26.54 -26.42
N ALA A 790 -14.78 26.28 -27.60
CA ALA A 790 -15.98 26.95 -28.12
C ALA A 790 -17.24 26.72 -27.27
N ARG A 791 -17.21 25.77 -26.33
CA ARG A 791 -18.33 25.46 -25.43
C ARG A 791 -18.45 26.39 -24.23
N ALA A 792 -17.44 27.22 -23.96
CA ALA A 792 -17.46 28.19 -22.87
C ALA A 792 -18.51 29.29 -23.07
N ASP A 793 -18.90 29.59 -24.32
CA ASP A 793 -19.85 30.64 -24.68
C ASP A 793 -21.29 30.11 -24.87
N ASN A 794 -21.59 28.86 -24.46
CA ASN A 794 -22.92 28.30 -24.61
C ASN A 794 -23.92 28.92 -23.61
N PRO A 795 -24.97 29.65 -24.07
CA PRO A 795 -25.94 30.31 -23.19
C PRO A 795 -26.80 29.36 -22.35
N PHE A 796 -26.82 28.08 -22.70
CA PHE A 796 -27.65 27.05 -22.06
C PHE A 796 -26.91 26.24 -20.98
N ILE A 797 -25.61 26.47 -20.79
CA ILE A 797 -24.84 25.85 -19.72
C ILE A 797 -24.53 26.95 -18.71
N ASP A 798 -24.91 26.74 -17.45
CA ASP A 798 -24.56 27.70 -16.42
C ASP A 798 -23.04 27.80 -16.31
N THR A 799 -22.53 29.04 -16.29
CA THR A 799 -21.09 29.32 -16.18
C THR A 799 -20.46 28.64 -14.97
N THR A 800 -21.20 28.51 -13.87
CA THR A 800 -20.79 27.78 -12.67
C THR A 800 -20.62 26.28 -12.94
N GLU A 801 -21.59 25.67 -13.62
CA GLU A 801 -21.59 24.24 -13.95
C GLU A 801 -20.49 23.89 -14.96
N TYR A 802 -20.29 24.74 -15.97
CA TYR A 802 -19.20 24.59 -16.93
C TYR A 802 -17.83 24.67 -16.27
N ILE A 803 -17.61 25.67 -15.41
CA ILE A 803 -16.34 25.87 -14.71
C ILE A 803 -16.07 24.75 -13.69
N MET A 804 -17.10 24.31 -12.97
CA MET A 804 -17.01 23.19 -12.03
C MET A 804 -16.68 21.89 -12.76
N ASN A 805 -17.38 21.56 -13.85
CA ASN A 805 -17.08 20.37 -14.66
C ASN A 805 -15.68 20.42 -15.27
N LYS A 806 -15.20 21.61 -15.66
CA LYS A 806 -13.84 21.80 -16.18
C LYS A 806 -12.77 21.70 -15.09
N MET A 807 -13.07 22.13 -13.87
CA MET A 807 -12.19 21.90 -12.71
C MET A 807 -12.14 20.42 -12.34
N ILE A 808 -13.29 19.73 -12.34
CA ILE A 808 -13.40 18.30 -12.09
C ILE A 808 -12.61 17.51 -13.15
N GLN A 809 -12.76 17.85 -14.44
CA GLN A 809 -11.98 17.26 -15.54
C GLN A 809 -10.47 17.57 -15.47
N ARG A 810 -10.08 18.69 -14.86
CA ARG A 810 -8.67 19.05 -14.65
C ARG A 810 -8.05 18.40 -13.42
N GLN A 811 -8.88 18.01 -12.46
CA GLN A 811 -8.46 17.41 -11.20
C GLN A 811 -8.55 15.89 -11.22
N ASP A 812 -9.07 15.28 -12.29
CA ASP A 812 -9.32 13.83 -12.42
C ASP A 812 -10.15 13.25 -11.25
N ILE A 813 -11.01 14.06 -10.62
CA ILE A 813 -11.85 13.63 -9.50
C ILE A 813 -13.20 13.16 -10.05
N VAL A 814 -13.60 11.92 -9.73
CA VAL A 814 -14.94 11.42 -10.07
C VAL A 814 -15.94 11.98 -9.04
N PRO A 815 -17.00 12.70 -9.44
CA PRO A 815 -18.02 13.17 -8.51
C PRO A 815 -18.64 12.00 -7.73
N PRO A 816 -18.90 12.13 -6.41
CA PRO A 816 -19.42 11.04 -5.57
C PRO A 816 -20.71 10.38 -6.08
N TRP A 817 -21.54 11.12 -6.81
CA TRP A 817 -22.78 10.57 -7.40
C TRP A 817 -22.50 9.66 -8.61
N ILE A 818 -21.38 9.82 -9.31
CA ILE A 818 -20.96 8.94 -10.42
C ILE A 818 -20.45 7.60 -9.85
N GLU A 819 -19.71 7.59 -8.75
CA GLU A 819 -19.33 6.36 -8.05
C GLU A 819 -20.57 5.59 -7.59
N LYS A 820 -21.55 6.29 -6.99
CA LYS A 820 -22.86 5.71 -6.64
C LYS A 820 -23.64 5.26 -7.87
N GLN A 821 -23.47 5.92 -9.02
CA GLN A 821 -24.07 5.48 -10.28
C GLN A 821 -23.53 4.12 -10.71
N GLN A 822 -22.21 3.95 -10.63
CA GLN A 822 -21.53 2.70 -10.95
C GLN A 822 -21.94 1.59 -9.97
N GLU A 823 -22.06 1.91 -8.68
CA GLU A 823 -22.53 0.97 -7.66
C GLU A 823 -23.98 0.49 -7.95
N VAL A 824 -24.90 1.41 -8.24
CA VAL A 824 -26.29 1.07 -8.61
C VAL A 824 -26.32 0.24 -9.90
N ALA A 825 -25.49 0.56 -10.89
CA ALA A 825 -25.42 -0.18 -12.15
C ALA A 825 -24.86 -1.59 -11.96
N LYS A 826 -23.83 -1.75 -11.12
CA LYS A 826 -23.21 -3.03 -10.77
C LYS A 826 -24.19 -3.95 -10.05
N GLU A 827 -24.82 -3.46 -8.98
CA GLU A 827 -25.82 -4.23 -8.21
C GLU A 827 -27.03 -4.63 -9.07
N LEU A 828 -27.52 -3.71 -9.92
CA LEU A 828 -28.60 -4.02 -10.86
C LEU A 828 -28.18 -5.09 -11.88
N GLY A 829 -26.95 -5.01 -12.39
CA GLY A 829 -26.39 -5.99 -13.31
C GLY A 829 -26.31 -7.39 -12.69
N ILE A 830 -25.81 -7.48 -11.46
CA ILE A 830 -25.72 -8.73 -10.68
C ILE A 830 -27.13 -9.30 -10.45
N PHE A 831 -28.07 -8.48 -9.99
CA PHE A 831 -29.45 -8.88 -9.75
C PHE A 831 -30.11 -9.45 -11.03
N ARG A 832 -30.00 -8.75 -12.16
CA ARG A 832 -30.57 -9.19 -13.44
C ARG A 832 -29.88 -10.45 -13.99
N ALA A 833 -28.57 -10.56 -13.88
CA ALA A 833 -27.83 -11.74 -14.32
C ALA A 833 -28.26 -12.99 -13.54
N ARG A 834 -28.35 -12.87 -12.21
CA ARG A 834 -28.83 -13.94 -11.33
C ARG A 834 -30.28 -14.32 -11.66
N LEU A 835 -31.17 -13.34 -11.73
CA LEU A 835 -32.59 -13.56 -12.04
C LEU A 835 -32.78 -14.31 -13.36
N ARG A 836 -32.02 -13.95 -14.41
CA ARG A 836 -32.06 -14.61 -15.71
C ARG A 836 -31.52 -16.04 -15.67
N ASN A 837 -30.41 -16.26 -14.96
CA ASN A 837 -29.80 -17.58 -14.85
C ASN A 837 -30.67 -18.55 -14.04
N ASP A 838 -31.22 -18.10 -12.91
CA ASP A 838 -32.06 -18.91 -12.04
C ASP A 838 -33.36 -19.31 -12.76
N TRP A 839 -34.01 -18.36 -13.44
CA TRP A 839 -35.18 -18.66 -14.26
C TRP A 839 -34.87 -19.59 -15.45
N ARG A 840 -33.78 -19.34 -16.19
CA ARG A 840 -33.37 -20.19 -17.33
C ARG A 840 -33.14 -21.64 -16.90
N ARG A 841 -32.43 -21.84 -15.79
CA ARG A 841 -32.13 -23.16 -15.23
C ARG A 841 -33.36 -23.87 -14.72
N PHE A 842 -34.30 -23.13 -14.12
CA PHE A 842 -35.57 -23.67 -13.65
C PHE A 842 -36.47 -24.08 -14.82
N ALA A 843 -36.66 -23.20 -15.80
CA ALA A 843 -37.48 -23.45 -16.99
C ALA A 843 -36.95 -24.64 -17.81
N ALA A 844 -35.63 -24.70 -18.06
CA ALA A 844 -35.04 -25.82 -18.78
C ALA A 844 -35.23 -27.17 -18.05
N ARG A 845 -35.07 -27.19 -16.72
CA ARG A 845 -35.30 -28.38 -15.90
C ARG A 845 -36.75 -28.83 -15.89
N MET A 846 -37.70 -27.89 -15.76
CA MET A 846 -39.13 -28.21 -15.72
C MET A 846 -39.68 -28.67 -17.07
N ILE A 847 -39.14 -28.15 -18.18
CA ILE A 847 -39.52 -28.63 -19.52
C ILE A 847 -38.93 -30.02 -19.78
N ALA A 848 -37.68 -30.28 -19.35
CA ALA A 848 -37.04 -31.58 -19.48
C ALA A 848 -37.67 -32.67 -18.57
N SER A 849 -38.10 -32.31 -17.36
CA SER A 849 -38.69 -33.26 -16.39
C SER A 849 -40.06 -33.81 -16.79
N ARG A 850 -40.74 -33.16 -17.75
CA ARG A 850 -42.01 -33.64 -18.32
C ARG A 850 -41.84 -34.81 -19.32
N GLY A 851 -40.60 -35.21 -19.62
CA GLY A 851 -40.29 -36.37 -20.47
C GLY A 851 -40.54 -36.16 -21.97
N GLY A 852 -40.06 -37.09 -22.80
CA GLY A 852 -40.14 -37.06 -24.26
C GLY A 852 -38.76 -37.01 -24.93
N SER A 853 -38.72 -37.17 -26.27
CA SER A 853 -37.49 -37.06 -27.06
C SER A 853 -36.94 -35.63 -27.03
N LEU A 854 -35.63 -35.48 -27.27
CA LEU A 854 -34.97 -34.16 -27.26
C LEU A 854 -35.63 -33.16 -28.21
N GLN A 855 -36.01 -33.62 -29.41
CA GLN A 855 -36.69 -32.79 -30.41
C GLN A 855 -38.04 -32.27 -29.91
N GLU A 856 -38.77 -33.09 -29.14
CA GLU A 856 -40.08 -32.74 -28.59
C GLU A 856 -39.94 -31.77 -27.40
N GLN A 857 -38.86 -31.84 -26.63
CA GLN A 857 -38.55 -30.88 -25.57
C GLN A 857 -38.20 -29.49 -26.15
N ILE A 858 -37.44 -29.45 -27.25
CA ILE A 858 -37.09 -28.22 -27.97
C ILE A 858 -38.35 -27.56 -28.54
N ARG A 859 -39.20 -28.33 -29.22
CA ARG A 859 -40.47 -27.85 -29.79
C ARG A 859 -41.37 -27.18 -28.74
N ARG A 860 -41.49 -27.77 -27.54
CA ARG A 860 -42.26 -27.18 -26.43
C ARG A 860 -41.65 -25.88 -25.90
N ALA A 861 -40.31 -25.80 -25.83
CA ALA A 861 -39.63 -24.58 -25.42
C ALA A 861 -39.85 -23.44 -26.44
N GLU A 862 -39.85 -23.76 -27.74
CA GLU A 862 -40.17 -22.81 -28.82
C GLU A 862 -41.63 -22.35 -28.79
N GLU A 863 -42.58 -23.25 -28.50
CA GLU A 863 -44.00 -22.91 -28.31
C GLU A 863 -44.20 -21.95 -27.12
N TYR A 864 -43.49 -22.17 -26.00
CA TYR A 864 -43.53 -21.25 -24.85
C TYR A 864 -42.86 -19.91 -25.15
N ALA A 865 -41.81 -19.88 -25.97
CA ALA A 865 -41.17 -18.64 -26.40
C ALA A 865 -42.08 -17.82 -27.33
N ALA A 866 -42.77 -18.48 -28.27
CA ALA A 866 -43.75 -17.84 -29.15
C ALA A 866 -44.95 -17.28 -28.36
N ALA A 867 -45.41 -17.99 -27.33
CA ALA A 867 -46.46 -17.50 -26.44
C ALA A 867 -46.03 -16.28 -25.60
N GLU A 868 -44.76 -16.24 -25.16
CA GLU A 868 -44.20 -15.10 -24.42
C GLU A 868 -44.08 -13.86 -25.30
N GLU A 869 -43.67 -14.00 -26.56
CA GLU A 869 -43.52 -12.89 -27.50
C GLU A 869 -44.86 -12.17 -27.77
N VAL A 870 -45.97 -12.91 -27.77
CA VAL A 870 -47.32 -12.35 -27.92
C VAL A 870 -47.82 -11.70 -26.62
N HIS A 871 -47.51 -12.29 -25.46
CA HIS A 871 -48.01 -11.80 -24.17
C HIS A 871 -47.19 -10.62 -23.61
N ASN A 872 -45.90 -10.54 -23.97
CA ASN A 872 -44.94 -9.59 -23.41
C ASN A 872 -43.91 -9.14 -24.47
N PRO A 873 -44.32 -8.27 -25.43
CA PRO A 873 -43.48 -7.88 -26.55
C PRO A 873 -42.31 -6.99 -26.10
N ILE A 874 -41.09 -7.38 -26.47
CA ILE A 874 -39.89 -6.55 -26.25
C ILE A 874 -39.83 -5.46 -27.33
N ILE A 875 -39.94 -4.21 -26.91
CA ILE A 875 -39.69 -3.06 -27.79
C ILE A 875 -38.19 -2.97 -28.06
N ARG A 876 -37.73 -3.48 -29.21
CA ARG A 876 -36.33 -3.31 -29.66
C ARG A 876 -36.19 -2.00 -30.44
N LYS A 877 -35.35 -1.09 -29.94
CA LYS A 877 -34.93 0.12 -30.67
C LYS A 877 -33.64 -0.18 -31.45
N ASN A 878 -33.60 0.15 -32.73
CA ASN A 878 -32.36 0.11 -33.51
C ASN A 878 -31.49 1.35 -33.20
N ALA A 879 -30.23 1.33 -33.66
CA ALA A 879 -29.25 2.41 -33.46
C ALA A 879 -29.74 3.81 -33.92
N ASP A 880 -30.72 3.86 -34.83
CA ASP A 880 -31.33 5.09 -35.34
C ASP A 880 -32.63 5.51 -34.60
N GLY A 881 -32.97 4.87 -33.48
CA GLY A 881 -34.10 5.27 -32.62
C GLY A 881 -35.50 4.91 -33.11
N GLN A 882 -35.65 4.29 -34.28
CA GLN A 882 -36.95 3.81 -34.77
C GLN A 882 -37.38 2.51 -34.07
N VAL A 883 -38.64 2.47 -33.63
CA VAL A 883 -39.29 1.32 -33.00
C VAL A 883 -39.84 0.41 -34.10
N LYS A 884 -39.32 -0.82 -34.20
CA LYS A 884 -39.89 -1.83 -35.10
C LYS A 884 -41.03 -2.53 -34.35
N GLU A 885 -42.28 -2.21 -34.67
CA GLU A 885 -43.42 -3.07 -34.31
C GLU A 885 -43.30 -4.37 -35.10
N VAL A 886 -42.94 -5.46 -34.41
CA VAL A 886 -42.97 -6.79 -35.00
C VAL A 886 -44.43 -7.25 -35.05
N LYS A 887 -45.02 -7.27 -36.25
CA LYS A 887 -46.34 -7.88 -36.48
C LYS A 887 -46.23 -9.39 -36.26
N ALA A 888 -46.89 -9.89 -35.22
CA ALA A 888 -46.96 -11.32 -34.90
C ALA A 888 -47.66 -12.10 -36.02
N THR A 889 -46.95 -13.04 -36.64
CA THR A 889 -47.49 -14.00 -37.61
C THR A 889 -47.68 -15.37 -36.95
N SER A 890 -48.82 -15.57 -36.27
CA SER A 890 -49.61 -16.83 -36.23
C SER A 890 -50.53 -16.86 -34.98
N PRO A 891 -51.80 -17.27 -35.11
CA PRO A 891 -52.74 -17.37 -34.00
C PRO A 891 -52.66 -18.77 -33.38
N VAL A 892 -51.70 -19.01 -32.49
CA VAL A 892 -51.74 -20.17 -31.59
C VAL A 892 -51.62 -19.66 -30.16
N VAL A 893 -52.75 -19.66 -29.47
CA VAL A 893 -52.92 -19.17 -28.10
C VAL A 893 -52.40 -20.25 -27.13
N GLY A 894 -51.10 -20.24 -26.87
CA GLY A 894 -50.49 -20.95 -25.74
C GLY A 894 -50.41 -20.04 -24.51
N ARG A 895 -50.56 -20.60 -23.30
CA ARG A 895 -50.23 -19.86 -22.08
C ARG A 895 -48.70 -19.78 -21.94
N PRO A 896 -48.11 -18.60 -21.64
CA PRO A 896 -46.68 -18.49 -21.38
C PRO A 896 -46.29 -19.38 -20.19
N PHE A 897 -45.07 -19.91 -20.21
CA PHE A 897 -44.58 -20.72 -19.11
C PHE A 897 -44.37 -19.83 -17.88
N ARG A 898 -45.20 -20.03 -16.85
CA ARG A 898 -45.13 -19.37 -15.54
C ARG A 898 -45.38 -20.42 -14.47
N ASP A 899 -44.59 -20.37 -13.41
CA ASP A 899 -44.68 -21.29 -12.29
C ASP A 899 -44.86 -20.48 -11.00
N SER A 900 -46.06 -20.55 -10.42
CA SER A 900 -46.38 -19.82 -9.20
C SER A 900 -45.62 -20.34 -7.98
N ALA A 901 -45.22 -21.62 -7.98
CA ALA A 901 -44.43 -22.18 -6.88
C ALA A 901 -43.00 -21.64 -6.89
N TRP A 902 -42.40 -21.46 -8.08
CA TRP A 902 -41.10 -20.80 -8.20
C TRP A 902 -41.17 -19.33 -7.77
N GLU A 903 -42.17 -18.60 -8.25
CA GLU A 903 -42.37 -17.19 -7.86
C GLU A 903 -42.56 -17.04 -6.34
N HIS A 904 -43.32 -17.93 -5.69
CA HIS A 904 -43.50 -17.90 -4.24
C HIS A 904 -42.22 -18.25 -3.47
N THR A 905 -41.43 -19.20 -3.96
CA THR A 905 -40.18 -19.63 -3.31
C THR A 905 -39.14 -18.51 -3.37
N GLU A 906 -39.00 -17.84 -4.52
CA GLU A 906 -38.01 -16.78 -4.72
C GLU A 906 -38.50 -15.39 -4.29
N ALA A 907 -39.81 -15.20 -4.07
CA ALA A 907 -40.41 -13.89 -3.75
C ALA A 907 -39.77 -13.19 -2.56
N ALA A 908 -39.40 -13.91 -1.49
CA ALA A 908 -38.80 -13.31 -0.30
C ALA A 908 -37.44 -12.68 -0.62
N TYR A 909 -36.60 -13.40 -1.37
CA TYR A 909 -35.28 -12.94 -1.77
C TYR A 909 -35.36 -11.79 -2.79
N LEU A 910 -36.25 -11.92 -3.78
CA LEU A 910 -36.39 -10.90 -4.84
C LEU A 910 -36.97 -9.59 -4.32
N LYS A 911 -37.91 -9.63 -3.36
CA LYS A 911 -38.43 -8.41 -2.70
C LYS A 911 -37.34 -7.69 -1.91
N LEU A 912 -36.56 -8.42 -1.12
CA LEU A 912 -35.45 -7.85 -0.35
C LEU A 912 -34.38 -7.24 -1.26
N SER A 913 -34.08 -7.90 -2.38
CA SER A 913 -33.10 -7.41 -3.36
C SER A 913 -33.56 -6.10 -4.03
N ILE A 914 -34.83 -5.99 -4.37
CA ILE A 914 -35.42 -4.76 -4.91
C ILE A 914 -35.46 -3.63 -3.87
N GLU A 915 -35.75 -3.94 -2.61
CA GLU A 915 -35.69 -2.96 -1.52
C GLU A 915 -34.27 -2.40 -1.34
N ARG A 916 -33.25 -3.27 -1.38
CA ARG A 916 -31.84 -2.87 -1.34
C ARG A 916 -31.45 -2.00 -2.54
N LEU A 917 -31.84 -2.39 -3.76
CA LEU A 917 -31.61 -1.58 -4.97
C LEU A 917 -32.29 -0.21 -4.89
N ASN A 918 -33.50 -0.15 -4.34
CA ASN A 918 -34.23 1.11 -4.15
C ASN A 918 -33.61 1.98 -3.06
N ALA A 919 -33.05 1.39 -2.00
CA ALA A 919 -32.28 2.14 -0.99
C ALA A 919 -31.01 2.76 -1.58
N LEU A 920 -30.26 2.01 -2.40
CA LEU A 920 -29.10 2.52 -3.12
C LEU A 920 -29.49 3.62 -4.12
N THR A 921 -30.57 3.41 -4.87
CA THR A 921 -31.10 4.40 -5.82
C THR A 921 -31.55 5.69 -5.11
N ARG A 922 -32.10 5.57 -3.89
CA ARG A 922 -32.43 6.74 -3.06
C ARG A 922 -31.17 7.52 -2.68
N SER A 923 -30.11 6.84 -2.24
CA SER A 923 -28.84 7.49 -1.90
C SER A 923 -28.19 8.18 -3.10
N TYR A 924 -28.25 7.54 -4.27
CA TYR A 924 -27.80 8.12 -5.54
C TYR A 924 -28.62 9.37 -5.92
N ASN A 925 -29.95 9.28 -5.90
CA ASN A 925 -30.83 10.40 -6.27
C ASN A 925 -30.73 11.61 -5.35
N LEU A 926 -30.26 11.44 -4.11
CA LEU A 926 -29.99 12.55 -3.19
C LEU A 926 -28.76 13.38 -3.62
N MET A 927 -27.82 12.75 -4.32
CA MET A 927 -26.55 13.36 -4.73
C MET A 927 -26.51 13.73 -6.21
N ALA A 928 -27.32 13.07 -7.04
CA ALA A 928 -27.35 13.25 -8.49
C ALA A 928 -28.11 14.53 -8.91
N PRO A 929 -27.65 15.24 -9.95
CA PRO A 929 -28.39 16.36 -10.54
C PRO A 929 -29.73 15.90 -11.13
N ASP A 930 -30.69 16.82 -11.27
CA ASP A 930 -32.08 16.48 -11.61
C ASP A 930 -32.24 15.67 -12.91
N LEU A 931 -31.41 15.95 -13.93
CA LEU A 931 -31.42 15.18 -15.19
C LEU A 931 -30.88 13.74 -15.03
N ALA A 932 -30.05 13.48 -14.02
CA ALA A 932 -29.39 12.19 -13.84
C ALA A 932 -30.12 11.27 -12.84
N LYS A 933 -31.20 11.73 -12.21
CA LYS A 933 -31.98 10.94 -11.24
C LYS A 933 -32.63 9.71 -11.91
N LYS A 934 -32.56 8.56 -11.24
CA LYS A 934 -33.11 7.28 -11.72
C LYS A 934 -34.45 6.97 -11.05
N PRO A 935 -35.43 6.38 -11.77
CA PRO A 935 -36.66 5.90 -11.15
C PRO A 935 -36.39 4.69 -10.26
N TYR A 936 -37.26 4.46 -9.27
CA TYR A 936 -37.21 3.26 -8.44
C TYR A 936 -37.58 2.00 -9.23
N PHE A 937 -37.00 0.87 -8.84
CA PHE A 937 -37.21 -0.44 -9.43
C PHE A 937 -38.44 -1.13 -8.85
N SER A 938 -39.20 -1.81 -9.70
CA SER A 938 -40.34 -2.64 -9.30
C SER A 938 -40.09 -4.11 -9.67
N LEU A 939 -40.36 -5.00 -8.73
CA LEU A 939 -40.14 -6.44 -8.90
C LEU A 939 -40.91 -7.01 -10.10
N GLU A 940 -42.17 -6.59 -10.26
CA GLU A 940 -43.03 -7.06 -11.35
C GLU A 940 -42.46 -6.69 -12.74
N ARG A 941 -41.85 -5.51 -12.87
CA ARG A 941 -41.25 -5.06 -14.14
C ARG A 941 -39.98 -5.84 -14.47
N GLU A 942 -39.15 -6.11 -13.47
CA GLU A 942 -37.92 -6.87 -13.65
C GLU A 942 -38.20 -8.35 -13.95
N LEU A 943 -39.24 -8.94 -13.33
CA LEU A 943 -39.69 -10.29 -13.66
C LEU A 943 -40.24 -10.38 -15.09
N LYS A 944 -41.10 -9.44 -15.49
CA LYS A 944 -41.60 -9.36 -16.87
C LYS A 944 -40.47 -9.22 -17.88
N ALA A 945 -39.47 -8.38 -17.61
CA ALA A 945 -38.29 -8.25 -18.47
C ALA A 945 -37.48 -9.56 -18.54
N CYS A 946 -37.25 -10.21 -17.40
CA CYS A 946 -36.55 -11.49 -17.34
C CYS A 946 -37.24 -12.58 -18.17
N PHE A 947 -38.56 -12.72 -18.04
CA PHE A 947 -39.30 -13.74 -18.77
C PHE A 947 -39.22 -13.56 -20.28
N ALA A 948 -39.37 -12.32 -20.77
CA ALA A 948 -39.26 -12.03 -22.19
C ALA A 948 -37.83 -12.26 -22.74
N GLU A 949 -36.79 -11.87 -21.99
CA GLU A 949 -35.40 -12.05 -22.42
C GLU A 949 -34.96 -13.52 -22.42
N VAL A 950 -35.41 -14.31 -21.44
CA VAL A 950 -34.95 -15.69 -21.24
C VAL A 950 -35.69 -16.68 -22.12
N ALA A 951 -37.00 -16.49 -22.36
CA ALA A 951 -37.82 -17.42 -23.13
C ALA A 951 -37.18 -17.94 -24.45
N PRO A 952 -36.63 -17.09 -25.34
CA PRO A 952 -36.00 -17.58 -26.59
C PRO A 952 -34.69 -18.36 -26.36
N THR A 953 -34.08 -18.26 -25.18
CA THR A 953 -32.80 -18.93 -24.87
C THR A 953 -32.96 -20.35 -24.31
N VAL A 954 -34.16 -20.72 -23.87
CA VAL A 954 -34.42 -21.99 -23.14
C VAL A 954 -34.27 -23.22 -24.06
N ALA A 955 -34.71 -23.14 -25.31
CA ALA A 955 -34.59 -24.24 -26.27
C ALA A 955 -33.12 -24.68 -26.49
N ARG A 956 -32.23 -23.68 -26.63
CA ARG A 956 -30.79 -23.88 -26.79
C ARG A 956 -30.14 -24.48 -25.54
N GLU A 957 -30.54 -23.99 -24.36
CA GLU A 957 -30.05 -24.52 -23.07
C GLU A 957 -30.42 -26.01 -22.89
N ILE A 958 -31.61 -26.43 -23.31
CA ILE A 958 -32.03 -27.85 -23.26
C ILE A 958 -31.17 -28.69 -24.21
N GLN A 959 -30.90 -28.21 -25.41
CA GLN A 959 -30.06 -28.88 -26.40
C GLN A 959 -28.62 -29.04 -25.90
N GLU A 960 -28.03 -28.00 -25.32
CA GLU A 960 -26.67 -28.00 -24.78
C GLU A 960 -26.53 -28.96 -23.58
N ARG A 961 -27.53 -29.04 -22.71
CA ARG A 961 -27.54 -29.98 -21.57
C ARG A 961 -27.67 -31.44 -21.98
N ALA A 962 -28.46 -31.74 -23.01
CA ALA A 962 -28.70 -33.11 -23.45
C ALA A 962 -27.54 -33.72 -24.25
N THR A 963 -26.73 -32.88 -24.91
CA THR A 963 -25.63 -33.32 -25.78
C THR A 963 -24.29 -33.49 -25.06
N GLY A 964 -24.27 -33.42 -23.73
CA GLY A 964 -23.05 -33.60 -22.92
C GLY A 964 -22.02 -32.47 -23.11
N GLY A 965 -22.43 -31.34 -23.69
CA GLY A 965 -21.59 -30.15 -23.72
C GLY A 965 -21.32 -29.70 -22.28
N LYS A 966 -20.04 -29.59 -21.91
CA LYS A 966 -19.61 -28.83 -20.72
C LYS A 966 -20.46 -27.56 -20.67
N ALA A 967 -21.05 -27.25 -19.50
CA ALA A 967 -21.81 -26.02 -19.30
C ALA A 967 -20.97 -24.81 -19.75
N GLY A 968 -21.19 -24.39 -20.99
CA GLY A 968 -20.54 -23.25 -21.58
C GLY A 968 -21.17 -22.02 -20.96
N SER A 969 -20.38 -21.28 -20.19
CA SER A 969 -20.64 -19.85 -20.02
C SER A 969 -20.63 -19.24 -21.43
N LEU A 970 -21.82 -19.03 -21.99
CA LEU A 970 -22.01 -18.36 -23.27
C LEU A 970 -21.96 -16.86 -23.07
N GLY A 971 -20.74 -16.34 -23.02
CA GLY A 971 -20.37 -15.14 -23.77
C GLY A 971 -20.15 -15.52 -25.24
N GLY A 972 -20.64 -14.70 -26.17
CA GLY A 972 -20.72 -15.00 -27.60
C GLY A 972 -19.38 -15.32 -28.27
N GLY A 973 -19.42 -16.26 -29.22
CA GLY A 973 -18.24 -16.86 -29.86
C GLY A 973 -17.70 -16.16 -31.11
N GLY A 974 -16.54 -16.65 -31.55
CA GLY A 974 -15.91 -16.34 -32.82
C GLY A 974 -14.55 -17.03 -33.06
N GLN A 975 -14.63 -18.27 -33.56
CA GLN A 975 -13.64 -19.03 -34.37
C GLN A 975 -12.23 -19.42 -33.84
N THR A 976 -11.93 -20.68 -34.13
CA THR A 976 -10.70 -21.46 -33.96
C THR A 976 -9.43 -20.82 -34.52
N GLY A 977 -8.40 -20.74 -33.68
CA GLY A 977 -7.01 -20.49 -34.05
C GLY A 977 -6.09 -20.64 -32.84
N LYS A 978 -5.09 -21.52 -32.93
CA LYS A 978 -4.06 -21.81 -31.91
C LYS A 978 -3.33 -20.53 -31.38
N GLN A 979 -2.77 -20.66 -30.17
CA GLN A 979 -1.73 -19.85 -29.49
C GLN A 979 -2.13 -18.70 -28.53
N THR A 980 -1.78 -18.93 -27.23
CA THR A 980 -1.00 -18.12 -26.25
C THR A 980 -1.58 -16.94 -25.43
N GLY A 981 -1.17 -16.88 -24.14
CA GLY A 981 -0.95 -15.70 -23.25
C GLY A 981 -1.71 -15.81 -21.90
N LEU A 982 -1.18 -15.86 -20.66
CA LEU A 982 0.05 -15.43 -19.94
C LEU A 982 0.16 -13.94 -19.51
N LEU A 983 -0.91 -13.16 -19.58
CA LEU A 983 -0.98 -11.80 -19.02
C LEU A 983 -1.92 -11.68 -17.79
N GLU A 984 -2.94 -12.54 -17.68
CA GLU A 984 -4.06 -12.43 -16.72
C GLU A 984 -3.66 -12.61 -15.23
N ILE A 985 -2.43 -13.06 -14.95
CA ILE A 985 -1.91 -13.26 -13.58
C ILE A 985 -0.89 -12.18 -13.21
N LEU A 986 -0.41 -11.39 -14.18
CA LEU A 986 0.60 -10.36 -13.97
C LEU A 986 0.01 -8.93 -13.87
N THR A 987 -1.24 -8.75 -14.32
CA THR A 987 -2.06 -7.55 -14.11
C THR A 987 -3.19 -7.90 -13.13
N GLY A 988 -3.22 -7.26 -11.96
CA GLY A 988 -4.12 -7.60 -10.86
C GLY A 988 -5.61 -7.50 -11.21
N GLY A 989 -6.21 -8.60 -11.65
CA GLY A 989 -7.66 -8.80 -11.74
C GLY A 989 -8.20 -9.41 -10.44
N GLY A 990 -8.46 -8.57 -9.44
CA GLY A 990 -9.05 -9.03 -8.17
C GLY A 990 -10.52 -9.44 -8.32
N ASP A 991 -10.78 -10.73 -8.38
CA ASP A 991 -12.13 -11.30 -8.25
C ASP A 991 -12.45 -11.42 -6.74
N VAL A 992 -13.26 -10.50 -6.22
CA VAL A 992 -13.65 -10.45 -4.80
C VAL A 992 -14.62 -11.61 -4.51
N LYS A 993 -14.08 -12.75 -4.07
CA LYS A 993 -14.86 -13.81 -3.40
C LYS A 993 -15.07 -13.43 -1.94
N VAL A 994 -16.28 -12.98 -1.62
CA VAL A 994 -16.74 -12.89 -0.23
C VAL A 994 -17.03 -14.31 0.28
N HIS A 995 -16.13 -14.89 1.07
CA HIS A 995 -16.47 -16.04 1.91
C HIS A 995 -17.10 -15.55 3.21
N VAL A 996 -18.30 -16.06 3.47
CA VAL A 996 -19.05 -15.86 4.70
C VAL A 996 -18.38 -16.71 5.77
N GLU A 997 -17.62 -16.09 6.67
CA GLU A 997 -17.20 -16.76 7.90
C GLU A 997 -18.43 -17.12 8.74
N ALA A 998 -18.50 -18.40 9.06
CA ALA A 998 -19.49 -18.95 9.95
C ALA A 998 -19.22 -18.47 11.39
N GLN A 999 -20.22 -17.79 11.95
CA GLN A 999 -20.59 -17.76 13.37
C GLN A 999 -19.46 -17.75 14.42
N GLU A 1000 -18.91 -16.57 14.70
CA GLU A 1000 -18.63 -16.18 16.08
C GLU A 1000 -19.20 -14.78 16.35
N LYS A 1001 -19.99 -14.67 17.42
CA LYS A 1001 -20.81 -13.50 17.74
C LYS A 1001 -19.93 -12.30 18.11
N ALA A 1002 -19.70 -11.41 17.16
CA ALA A 1002 -19.16 -10.09 17.43
C ALA A 1002 -20.17 -9.28 18.28
N TYR A 1003 -19.74 -8.85 19.47
CA TYR A 1003 -20.50 -8.01 20.39
C TYR A 1003 -20.86 -6.69 19.69
N GLY A 1004 -22.13 -6.56 19.31
CA GLY A 1004 -22.60 -5.52 18.41
C GLY A 1004 -23.05 -4.26 19.14
N LEU A 1005 -23.11 -3.15 18.41
CA LEU A 1005 -23.64 -1.84 18.87
C LEU A 1005 -25.03 -1.95 19.55
N LYS A 1006 -25.80 -2.99 19.22
CA LYS A 1006 -27.12 -3.30 19.79
C LYS A 1006 -27.05 -3.98 21.17
N GLU A 1007 -25.99 -4.75 21.45
CA GLU A 1007 -25.69 -5.31 22.77
C GLU A 1007 -25.07 -4.23 23.66
N TRP A 1008 -24.17 -3.41 23.12
CA TRP A 1008 -23.65 -2.21 23.79
C TRP A 1008 -24.76 -1.21 24.17
N TRP A 1009 -25.70 -0.91 23.26
CA TRP A 1009 -26.86 -0.05 23.56
C TRP A 1009 -27.79 -0.62 24.64
N ARG A 1010 -27.85 -1.96 24.76
CA ARG A 1010 -28.72 -2.64 25.71
C ARG A 1010 -28.11 -2.71 27.10
N ASP A 1011 -26.78 -2.77 27.21
CA ASP A 1011 -26.06 -2.76 28.48
C ASP A 1011 -25.88 -1.34 29.04
N VAL A 1012 -25.76 -0.31 28.18
CA VAL A 1012 -25.66 1.10 28.62
C VAL A 1012 -26.99 1.64 29.20
N TRP A 1013 -28.13 1.04 28.88
CA TRP A 1013 -29.46 1.50 29.30
C TRP A 1013 -30.19 0.57 30.27
N ARG A 1014 -29.51 -0.43 30.83
CA ARG A 1014 -30.08 -1.31 31.85
C ARG A 1014 -29.78 -0.77 33.25
N LYS A 1015 -30.78 -0.12 33.86
CA LYS A 1015 -30.75 0.25 35.29
C LYS A 1015 -30.79 -1.00 36.18
N ASN A 1016 -29.65 -1.34 36.76
CA ASN A 1016 -29.38 -1.55 38.19
C ASN A 1016 -28.06 -2.30 38.36
#